data_AF-A0A7F5R6U9-F1
#
_entry.id   AF-A0A7F5R6U9-F1
#
_cell.length_a   1.000
_cell.length_b   1.000
_cell.length_c   1.000
_cell.angle_alpha   90.00
_cell.angle_beta   90.00
_cell.angle_gamma   90.00
#
_symmetry.space_group_name_H-M   'P 1'
#
loop_
_entity.id
_entity.type
_entity.pdbx_description
1 polymer ?
#
loop_
_entity_poly.entity_id
_entity_poly.type
_entity_poly.pdbx_seq_one_letter_code
_entity_poly.pdbx_strand_id
1 'polypeptide(L)'
;MFASLKNKIREETGSDISKLTAKLASSTTQKFESLRGRGSSSSVNSLISSDGAKDEGCDALKTDDELKKKNAKFELELSKKFEEKQKEWKESSLEKDKKVQNLEKEKYEAYKQISKLKEALKLAEDFKNKILQQKENKEQVECFQSQELVKIKNLILQRDQELADKNQIIKDLSQQLDKLKNEIGRLRRQEERLSDIQDDLESLRHSSARDMAALATELAKSEEDRRYLTDLVSILRQRLSEEEEDNDGESNGLQERKLLEQRLEEVHLHLADIKTSWSDKIASLETQVGRLNRQAAEEAAERRRAIKEKEALEEKVKQLECELECNCLELNNKESKVLRLTEEIEELANEVKHLRAESEEEITFLRQKLQDAETEVKAVRKNLDNSESQLEKTEEERSKLKISVDSEHQTNVTLRQIITKLEKELNEEKSNSLDVQKTLSRVTAEKNAALLRNAEISQQIDLAKQEARRKGLELNELSNKVAQLDAENQKYKELESKNIEQELRNSITRLEEQLIEKNKNIKTLQLRLLDMKKALQQELRAPSKDPFTDYSDSNSVAILAPSQNLTRNYHNSLRKDEDDINFKYLKHVVIKFLTSREYEAIHLIRAIATLLKFSPEEEKLIQDTLEWKMSWFGKSRPSIGNGQLAKAIPPS
;
A
#
# COMPACT_ATOMS: atom_id res chain seq x y z
N MET A 1 -29.10 -34.96 7.62
CA MET A 1 -28.78 -33.65 6.99
C MET A 1 -29.33 -33.53 5.56
N PHE A 2 -28.80 -34.22 4.54
CA PHE A 2 -29.20 -34.03 3.11
C PHE A 2 -30.70 -33.93 2.82
N ALA A 3 -31.56 -34.73 3.46
CA ALA A 3 -33.02 -34.69 3.24
C ALA A 3 -33.67 -33.34 3.66
N SER A 4 -33.17 -32.69 4.72
CA SER A 4 -33.67 -31.39 5.19
C SER A 4 -33.34 -30.28 4.18
N LEU A 5 -32.09 -30.25 3.68
CA LEU A 5 -31.68 -29.31 2.63
C LEU A 5 -32.50 -29.50 1.35
N LYS A 6 -32.80 -30.76 0.98
CA LYS A 6 -33.61 -31.09 -0.21
C LYS A 6 -35.07 -30.65 -0.08
N ASN A 7 -35.65 -30.73 1.12
CA ASN A 7 -36.98 -30.18 1.40
C ASN A 7 -36.99 -28.65 1.35
N LYS A 8 -36.02 -27.98 1.99
CA LYS A 8 -35.98 -26.51 2.05
C LYS A 8 -35.80 -25.86 0.68
N ILE A 9 -34.98 -26.45 -0.20
CA ILE A 9 -34.87 -25.98 -1.61
C ILE A 9 -36.20 -26.16 -2.35
N ARG A 10 -36.90 -27.29 -2.19
CA ARG A 10 -38.22 -27.51 -2.83
C ARG A 10 -39.26 -26.48 -2.37
N GLU A 11 -39.18 -26.06 -1.12
CA GLU A 11 -40.05 -25.06 -0.48
C GLU A 11 -39.77 -23.64 -1.00
N GLU A 12 -38.49 -23.26 -1.18
CA GLU A 12 -38.08 -21.95 -1.70
C GLU A 12 -38.19 -21.84 -3.24
N THR A 13 -38.02 -22.93 -4.01
CA THR A 13 -38.05 -22.90 -5.49
C THR A 13 -39.28 -23.56 -6.13
N GLY A 14 -40.27 -23.97 -5.32
CA GLY A 14 -41.56 -24.50 -5.77
C GLY A 14 -41.52 -25.73 -6.70
N SER A 15 -40.37 -26.41 -6.80
CA SER A 15 -40.13 -27.44 -7.81
C SER A 15 -38.99 -28.38 -7.44
N ASP A 16 -39.12 -29.66 -7.78
CA ASP A 16 -38.10 -30.67 -7.48
C ASP A 16 -36.82 -30.47 -8.30
N ILE A 17 -35.67 -30.59 -7.62
CA ILE A 17 -34.32 -30.55 -8.20
C ILE A 17 -34.18 -31.45 -9.44
N SER A 18 -34.83 -32.63 -9.45
CA SER A 18 -34.82 -33.56 -10.59
C SER A 18 -35.36 -32.94 -11.90
N LYS A 19 -36.26 -31.95 -11.82
CA LYS A 19 -36.83 -31.24 -12.98
C LYS A 19 -35.93 -30.10 -13.47
N LEU A 20 -35.08 -29.53 -12.60
CA LEU A 20 -34.09 -28.51 -12.98
C LEU A 20 -32.94 -29.12 -13.79
N THR A 21 -32.44 -30.30 -13.39
CA THR A 21 -31.39 -31.04 -14.13
C THR A 21 -31.83 -31.35 -15.57
N ALA A 22 -33.11 -31.70 -15.78
CA ALA A 22 -33.66 -31.95 -17.10
C ALA A 22 -33.68 -30.68 -18.00
N LYS A 23 -33.97 -29.50 -17.45
CA LYS A 23 -33.89 -28.23 -18.20
C LYS A 23 -32.46 -27.86 -18.60
N LEU A 24 -31.47 -28.14 -17.74
CA LEU A 24 -30.07 -27.92 -18.08
C LEU A 24 -29.60 -28.86 -19.21
N ALA A 25 -29.93 -30.15 -19.14
CA ALA A 25 -29.64 -31.10 -20.21
C ALA A 25 -30.29 -30.71 -21.55
N SER A 26 -31.52 -30.19 -21.51
CA SER A 26 -32.24 -29.68 -22.70
C SER A 26 -31.61 -28.43 -23.34
N SER A 27 -30.78 -27.66 -22.61
CA SER A 27 -30.21 -26.40 -23.12
C SER A 27 -28.89 -26.57 -23.85
N THR A 28 -28.21 -27.72 -23.71
CA THR A 28 -26.85 -27.94 -24.23
C THR A 28 -26.84 -28.67 -25.58
N THR A 29 -27.92 -29.34 -25.96
CA THR A 29 -28.00 -30.17 -27.17
C THR A 29 -28.32 -29.40 -28.46
N GLN A 30 -28.73 -28.13 -28.41
CA GLN A 30 -29.08 -27.33 -29.59
C GLN A 30 -27.92 -26.52 -30.23
N LYS A 31 -26.65 -26.85 -29.95
CA LYS A 31 -25.51 -26.06 -30.46
C LYS A 31 -24.31 -26.81 -31.06
N PHE A 32 -24.45 -28.11 -31.34
CA PHE A 32 -23.41 -28.88 -32.06
C PHE A 32 -23.88 -29.58 -33.35
N GLU A 33 -25.17 -29.53 -33.69
CA GLU A 33 -25.74 -30.20 -34.87
C GLU A 33 -25.91 -29.25 -36.09
N SER A 34 -24.92 -28.39 -36.35
CA SER A 34 -24.96 -27.47 -37.51
C SER A 34 -23.57 -27.04 -37.99
N LEU A 35 -22.81 -27.98 -38.54
CA LEU A 35 -21.65 -27.69 -39.42
C LEU A 35 -21.18 -28.92 -40.24
N ARG A 36 -22.12 -29.71 -40.78
CA ARG A 36 -21.80 -30.82 -41.70
C ARG A 36 -22.78 -30.86 -42.88
N GLY A 37 -22.25 -30.82 -44.10
CA GLY A 37 -23.01 -31.09 -45.32
C GLY A 37 -23.72 -29.91 -45.99
N ARG A 38 -22.97 -28.98 -46.62
CA ARG A 38 -23.48 -28.25 -47.80
C ARG A 38 -22.38 -27.78 -48.77
N GLY A 39 -21.56 -28.71 -49.22
CA GLY A 39 -20.66 -28.49 -50.36
C GLY A 39 -21.42 -28.50 -51.69
N SER A 40 -22.15 -27.42 -51.99
CA SER A 40 -22.84 -27.27 -53.27
C SER A 40 -21.85 -26.89 -54.37
N SER A 41 -21.42 -27.88 -55.16
CA SER A 41 -20.60 -27.68 -56.36
C SER A 41 -21.42 -27.03 -57.49
N SER A 42 -21.43 -25.71 -57.56
CA SER A 42 -22.07 -24.97 -58.65
C SER A 42 -21.26 -25.06 -59.94
N SER A 43 -21.86 -25.59 -60.99
CA SER A 43 -21.31 -25.65 -62.35
C SER A 43 -20.86 -24.28 -62.87
N VAL A 44 -19.70 -24.26 -63.53
CA VAL A 44 -19.37 -23.30 -64.59
C VAL A 44 -18.80 -24.10 -65.75
N ASN A 45 -19.42 -23.96 -66.93
CA ASN A 45 -19.10 -24.75 -68.12
C ASN A 45 -18.05 -24.07 -69.03
N SER A 46 -17.50 -24.87 -69.95
CA SER A 46 -17.07 -24.46 -71.31
C SER A 46 -15.86 -23.52 -71.48
N LEU A 47 -14.70 -24.11 -71.78
CA LEU A 47 -14.03 -24.08 -73.11
C LEU A 47 -13.33 -25.46 -73.26
N ILE A 48 -13.57 -26.34 -74.23
CA ILE A 48 -13.66 -26.24 -75.71
C ILE A 48 -12.34 -25.86 -76.37
N SER A 49 -11.47 -26.86 -76.63
CA SER A 49 -10.91 -27.20 -77.96
C SER A 49 -9.85 -28.31 -77.88
N SER A 50 -10.13 -29.47 -78.47
CA SER A 50 -9.20 -30.59 -78.77
C SER A 50 -9.95 -31.63 -79.60
N ASP A 51 -9.43 -32.21 -80.68
CA ASP A 51 -8.31 -31.81 -81.53
C ASP A 51 -8.64 -32.21 -83.00
N GLY A 52 -8.09 -31.51 -84.00
CA GLY A 52 -8.77 -31.22 -85.26
C GLY A 52 -8.03 -31.51 -86.57
N ALA A 53 -6.95 -32.30 -86.55
CA ALA A 53 -6.30 -32.95 -87.71
C ALA A 53 -5.75 -32.09 -88.88
N LYS A 54 -4.50 -32.43 -89.26
CA LYS A 54 -3.81 -32.23 -90.57
C LYS A 54 -3.18 -30.87 -90.93
N ASP A 55 -1.84 -30.91 -90.83
CA ASP A 55 -0.88 -30.74 -91.96
C ASP A 55 -0.36 -29.32 -92.34
N GLU A 56 0.83 -29.35 -92.96
CA GLU A 56 1.69 -28.26 -93.47
C GLU A 56 2.27 -27.21 -92.48
N GLY A 57 3.42 -26.61 -92.83
CA GLY A 57 3.58 -25.16 -92.61
C GLY A 57 4.75 -24.58 -91.78
N CYS A 58 5.81 -25.30 -91.44
CA CYS A 58 7.16 -24.73 -91.23
C CYS A 58 7.37 -23.41 -90.40
N ASP A 59 6.69 -23.17 -89.26
CA ASP A 59 7.19 -22.15 -88.28
C ASP A 59 6.87 -22.42 -86.78
N ALA A 60 6.48 -23.65 -86.44
CA ALA A 60 5.95 -23.99 -85.10
C ALA A 60 6.95 -23.84 -83.93
N LEU A 61 8.26 -23.80 -84.19
CA LEU A 61 9.29 -23.79 -83.14
C LEU A 61 9.38 -22.46 -82.37
N LYS A 62 9.01 -21.31 -82.97
CA LYS A 62 9.08 -20.01 -82.28
C LYS A 62 7.89 -19.80 -81.34
N THR A 63 6.70 -20.24 -81.75
CA THR A 63 5.44 -20.05 -81.00
C THR A 63 5.32 -21.02 -79.82
N ASP A 64 5.77 -22.26 -79.98
CA ASP A 64 5.86 -23.23 -78.88
C ASP A 64 6.82 -22.76 -77.77
N ASP A 65 7.97 -22.20 -78.14
CA ASP A 65 8.95 -21.66 -77.19
C ASP A 65 8.43 -20.42 -76.42
N GLU A 66 7.58 -19.60 -77.07
CA GLU A 66 6.84 -18.53 -76.39
C GLU A 66 5.72 -19.05 -75.47
N LEU A 67 4.99 -20.09 -75.87
CA LEU A 67 3.95 -20.72 -75.06
C LEU A 67 4.56 -21.39 -73.82
N LYS A 68 5.69 -22.08 -73.98
CA LYS A 68 6.50 -22.63 -72.88
C LYS A 68 6.97 -21.54 -71.92
N LYS A 69 7.46 -20.40 -72.43
CA LYS A 69 7.82 -19.23 -71.59
C LYS A 69 6.61 -18.59 -70.89
N LYS A 70 5.41 -18.62 -71.49
CA LYS A 70 4.17 -18.14 -70.87
C LYS A 70 3.67 -19.10 -69.78
N ASN A 71 3.67 -20.42 -70.03
CA ASN A 71 3.32 -21.43 -69.04
C ASN A 71 4.30 -21.44 -67.87
N ALA A 72 5.62 -21.45 -68.13
CA ALA A 72 6.63 -21.39 -67.07
C ALA A 72 6.49 -20.12 -66.20
N LYS A 73 6.12 -18.97 -66.79
CA LYS A 73 5.78 -17.76 -66.01
C LYS A 73 4.52 -17.95 -65.17
N PHE A 74 3.47 -18.56 -65.71
CA PHE A 74 2.23 -18.86 -64.97
C PHE A 74 2.48 -19.84 -63.81
N GLU A 75 3.28 -20.88 -64.01
CA GLU A 75 3.67 -21.84 -62.95
C GLU A 75 4.50 -21.17 -61.85
N LEU A 76 5.42 -20.27 -62.21
CA LEU A 76 6.22 -19.49 -61.26
C LEU A 76 5.35 -18.48 -60.50
N GLU A 77 4.38 -17.83 -61.17
CA GLU A 77 3.43 -16.92 -60.52
C GLU A 77 2.43 -17.66 -59.61
N LEU A 78 1.98 -18.86 -60.01
CA LEU A 78 1.16 -19.75 -59.17
C LEU A 78 1.95 -20.25 -57.96
N SER A 79 3.22 -20.65 -58.15
CA SER A 79 4.12 -21.04 -57.05
C SER A 79 4.31 -19.90 -56.07
N LYS A 80 4.58 -18.68 -56.57
CA LYS A 80 4.72 -17.48 -55.74
C LYS A 80 3.45 -17.13 -54.97
N LYS A 81 2.27 -17.24 -55.60
CA LYS A 81 0.96 -17.07 -54.91
C LYS A 81 0.70 -18.16 -53.87
N PHE A 82 1.16 -19.39 -54.11
CA PHE A 82 1.07 -20.49 -53.15
C PHE A 82 2.01 -20.26 -51.96
N GLU A 83 3.25 -19.80 -52.18
CA GLU A 83 4.17 -19.39 -51.11
C GLU A 83 3.64 -18.20 -50.31
N GLU A 84 3.09 -17.17 -50.97
CA GLU A 84 2.46 -16.02 -50.32
C GLU A 84 1.27 -16.45 -49.45
N LYS A 85 0.39 -17.33 -49.95
CA LYS A 85 -0.68 -17.92 -49.15
C LYS A 85 -0.15 -18.81 -48.02
N GLN A 86 0.89 -19.61 -48.25
CA GLN A 86 1.49 -20.42 -47.19
C GLN A 86 2.12 -19.54 -46.09
N LYS A 87 2.67 -18.37 -46.45
CA LYS A 87 3.19 -17.36 -45.53
C LYS A 87 2.06 -16.69 -44.73
N GLU A 88 1.00 -16.23 -45.39
CA GLU A 88 -0.21 -15.71 -44.73
C GLU A 88 -0.80 -16.72 -43.73
N TRP A 89 -0.85 -18.01 -44.09
CA TRP A 89 -1.40 -19.05 -43.22
C TRP A 89 -0.49 -19.34 -42.02
N LYS A 90 0.84 -19.33 -42.21
CA LYS A 90 1.82 -19.41 -41.11
C LYS A 90 1.69 -18.22 -40.16
N GLU A 91 1.59 -17.00 -40.69
CA GLU A 91 1.42 -15.77 -39.91
C GLU A 91 0.08 -15.76 -39.17
N SER A 92 -1.01 -16.17 -39.83
CA SER A 92 -2.34 -16.31 -39.22
C SER A 92 -2.44 -17.44 -38.19
N SER A 93 -1.60 -18.48 -38.26
CA SER A 93 -1.47 -19.45 -37.17
C SER A 93 -0.76 -18.81 -35.98
N LEU A 94 0.41 -18.23 -36.21
CA LEU A 94 1.27 -17.66 -35.18
C LEU A 94 0.59 -16.49 -34.42
N GLU A 95 -0.29 -15.74 -35.08
CA GLU A 95 -1.22 -14.76 -34.48
C GLU A 95 -2.23 -15.42 -33.52
N LYS A 96 -2.86 -16.55 -33.93
CA LYS A 96 -3.79 -17.31 -33.08
C LYS A 96 -3.07 -17.95 -31.91
N ASP A 97 -1.88 -18.50 -32.13
CA ASP A 97 -1.06 -19.16 -31.11
C ASP A 97 -0.64 -18.15 -30.01
N LYS A 98 -0.22 -16.94 -30.41
CA LYS A 98 -0.01 -15.80 -29.47
C LYS A 98 -1.28 -15.45 -28.71
N LYS A 99 -2.44 -15.44 -29.37
CA LYS A 99 -3.72 -15.08 -28.74
C LYS A 99 -4.19 -16.15 -27.75
N VAL A 100 -3.95 -17.43 -28.02
CA VAL A 100 -4.15 -18.53 -27.07
C VAL A 100 -3.24 -18.36 -25.85
N GLN A 101 -1.92 -18.13 -26.04
CA GLN A 101 -1.00 -17.91 -24.91
C GLN A 101 -1.38 -16.71 -24.03
N ASN A 102 -1.94 -15.64 -24.60
CA ASN A 102 -2.41 -14.50 -23.83
C ASN A 102 -3.68 -14.85 -23.02
N LEU A 103 -4.65 -15.53 -23.63
CA LEU A 103 -5.84 -16.03 -22.93
C LEU A 103 -5.49 -17.04 -21.81
N GLU A 104 -4.43 -17.84 -21.98
CA GLU A 104 -3.93 -18.74 -20.94
C GLU A 104 -3.30 -18.00 -19.76
N LYS A 105 -2.57 -16.90 -20.01
CA LYS A 105 -2.04 -16.01 -18.96
C LYS A 105 -3.18 -15.31 -18.21
N GLU A 106 -4.11 -14.69 -18.93
CA GLU A 106 -5.30 -14.05 -18.36
C GLU A 106 -6.11 -15.03 -17.49
N LYS A 107 -6.32 -16.26 -17.97
CA LYS A 107 -6.95 -17.36 -17.22
C LYS A 107 -6.16 -17.72 -15.94
N TYR A 108 -4.84 -17.84 -16.02
CA TYR A 108 -4.00 -18.14 -14.86
C TYR A 108 -4.03 -17.00 -13.81
N GLU A 109 -3.97 -15.74 -14.26
CA GLU A 109 -4.09 -14.57 -13.39
C GLU A 109 -5.47 -14.48 -12.73
N ALA A 110 -6.55 -14.77 -13.48
CA ALA A 110 -7.90 -14.85 -12.93
C ALA A 110 -8.01 -15.94 -11.84
N TYR A 111 -7.45 -17.14 -12.05
CA TYR A 111 -7.40 -18.17 -10.99
C TYR A 111 -6.59 -17.71 -9.77
N LYS A 112 -5.47 -17.00 -9.97
CA LYS A 112 -4.65 -16.45 -8.89
C LYS A 112 -5.39 -15.37 -8.08
N GLN A 113 -6.21 -14.54 -8.74
CA GLN A 113 -7.12 -13.59 -8.07
C GLN A 113 -8.24 -14.33 -7.31
N ILE A 114 -8.85 -15.35 -7.90
CA ILE A 114 -9.90 -16.16 -7.26
C ILE A 114 -9.38 -16.88 -6.00
N SER A 115 -8.13 -17.35 -5.98
CA SER A 115 -7.52 -17.92 -4.76
C SER A 115 -7.44 -16.89 -3.63
N LYS A 116 -6.82 -15.72 -3.91
CA LYS A 116 -6.72 -14.61 -2.95
C LYS A 116 -8.08 -14.15 -2.42
N LEU A 117 -9.11 -14.10 -3.28
CA LEU A 117 -10.47 -13.74 -2.87
C LEU A 117 -11.11 -14.81 -1.97
N LYS A 118 -10.84 -16.10 -2.19
CA LYS A 118 -11.29 -17.19 -1.30
C LYS A 118 -10.57 -17.16 0.05
N GLU A 119 -9.27 -16.88 0.06
CA GLU A 119 -8.47 -16.71 1.27
C GLU A 119 -8.98 -15.51 2.09
N ALA A 120 -9.24 -14.36 1.44
CA ALA A 120 -9.84 -13.19 2.08
C ALA A 120 -11.27 -13.44 2.58
N LEU A 121 -12.10 -14.17 1.82
CA LEU A 121 -13.45 -14.56 2.25
C LEU A 121 -13.39 -15.42 3.52
N LYS A 122 -12.53 -16.45 3.54
CA LYS A 122 -12.38 -17.33 4.69
C LYS A 122 -11.92 -16.53 5.93
N LEU A 123 -10.95 -15.63 5.79
CA LEU A 123 -10.51 -14.77 6.89
C LEU A 123 -11.66 -13.89 7.41
N ALA A 124 -12.51 -13.34 6.52
CA ALA A 124 -13.68 -12.57 6.92
C ALA A 124 -14.75 -13.43 7.63
N GLU A 125 -14.93 -14.69 7.23
CA GLU A 125 -15.79 -15.65 7.94
C GLU A 125 -15.21 -16.01 9.33
N ASP A 126 -13.90 -16.26 9.43
CA ASP A 126 -13.21 -16.51 10.70
C ASP A 126 -13.30 -15.30 11.66
N PHE A 127 -13.21 -14.07 11.15
CA PHE A 127 -13.45 -12.85 11.95
C PHE A 127 -14.90 -12.70 12.37
N LYS A 128 -15.87 -12.96 11.48
CA LYS A 128 -17.31 -12.94 11.80
C LYS A 128 -17.65 -13.93 12.91
N ASN A 129 -17.10 -15.14 12.84
CA ASN A 129 -17.33 -16.18 13.85
C ASN A 129 -16.77 -15.78 15.22
N LYS A 130 -15.58 -15.15 15.28
CA LYS A 130 -15.02 -14.59 16.52
C LYS A 130 -15.89 -13.47 17.11
N ILE A 131 -16.46 -12.60 16.27
CA ILE A 131 -17.37 -11.52 16.73
C ILE A 131 -18.68 -12.11 17.31
N LEU A 132 -19.22 -13.18 16.70
CA LEU A 132 -20.38 -13.89 17.25
C LEU A 132 -20.06 -14.53 18.60
N GLN A 133 -18.94 -15.26 18.72
CA GLN A 133 -18.50 -15.85 19.99
C GLN A 133 -18.26 -14.79 21.08
N GLN A 134 -17.68 -13.64 20.73
CA GLN A 134 -17.53 -12.52 21.68
C GLN A 134 -18.88 -11.95 22.14
N LYS A 135 -19.90 -11.92 21.27
CA LYS A 135 -21.27 -11.50 21.61
C LYS A 135 -21.96 -12.52 22.52
N GLU A 136 -21.83 -13.82 22.22
CA GLU A 136 -22.37 -14.91 23.05
C GLU A 136 -21.73 -14.91 24.44
N ASN A 137 -20.40 -14.82 24.54
CA ASN A 137 -19.67 -14.71 25.81
C ASN A 137 -20.10 -13.45 26.60
N LYS A 138 -20.33 -12.32 25.91
CA LYS A 138 -20.84 -11.10 26.53
C LYS A 138 -22.25 -11.30 27.11
N GLU A 139 -23.15 -11.90 26.34
CA GLU A 139 -24.53 -12.17 26.76
C GLU A 139 -24.57 -13.14 27.97
N GLN A 140 -23.66 -14.13 28.03
CA GLN A 140 -23.49 -14.97 29.21
C GLN A 140 -23.03 -14.17 30.44
N VAL A 141 -22.04 -13.29 30.31
CA VAL A 141 -21.57 -12.42 31.41
C VAL A 141 -22.68 -11.47 31.89
N GLU A 142 -23.45 -10.86 30.98
CA GLU A 142 -24.61 -10.02 31.34
C GLU A 142 -25.72 -10.84 32.04
N CYS A 143 -25.92 -12.11 31.65
CA CYS A 143 -26.82 -13.04 32.37
C CYS A 143 -26.33 -13.33 33.80
N PHE A 144 -25.05 -13.68 33.99
CA PHE A 144 -24.50 -13.96 35.32
C PHE A 144 -24.52 -12.72 36.22
N GLN A 145 -24.15 -11.55 35.70
CA GLN A 145 -24.24 -10.28 36.43
C GLN A 145 -25.69 -9.98 36.86
N SER A 146 -26.67 -10.25 36.00
CA SER A 146 -28.09 -10.09 36.32
C SER A 146 -28.55 -11.04 37.43
N GLN A 147 -28.07 -12.28 37.45
CA GLN A 147 -28.36 -13.25 38.51
C GLN A 147 -27.74 -12.84 39.85
N GLU A 148 -26.47 -12.42 39.86
CA GLU A 148 -25.80 -11.94 41.09
C GLU A 148 -26.46 -10.66 41.63
N LEU A 149 -26.87 -9.72 40.77
CA LEU A 149 -27.62 -8.53 41.18
C LEU A 149 -28.96 -8.90 41.84
N VAL A 150 -29.65 -9.96 41.38
CA VAL A 150 -30.87 -10.46 42.04
C VAL A 150 -30.56 -11.11 43.39
N LYS A 151 -29.48 -11.91 43.50
CA LYS A 151 -29.04 -12.48 44.79
C LYS A 151 -28.70 -11.38 45.80
N ILE A 152 -27.90 -10.38 45.39
CA ILE A 152 -27.51 -9.23 46.22
C ILE A 152 -28.75 -8.43 46.65
N LYS A 153 -29.68 -8.16 45.73
CA LYS A 153 -30.95 -7.46 46.04
C LYS A 153 -31.78 -8.22 47.08
N ASN A 154 -31.88 -9.54 46.97
CA ASN A 154 -32.61 -10.37 47.92
C ASN A 154 -31.93 -10.38 49.31
N LEU A 155 -30.59 -10.45 49.35
CA LEU A 155 -29.82 -10.37 50.59
C LEU A 155 -29.96 -9.01 51.28
N ILE A 156 -29.96 -7.91 50.51
CA ILE A 156 -30.20 -6.55 51.04
C ILE A 156 -31.62 -6.47 51.62
N LEU A 157 -32.65 -6.90 50.87
CA LEU A 157 -34.03 -6.87 51.32
C LEU A 157 -34.25 -7.74 52.58
N GLN A 158 -33.55 -8.87 52.71
CA GLN A 158 -33.54 -9.65 53.95
C GLN A 158 -32.88 -8.89 55.12
N ARG A 159 -31.75 -8.22 54.91
CA ARG A 159 -31.10 -7.40 55.94
C ARG A 159 -31.97 -6.21 56.35
N ASP A 160 -32.66 -5.57 55.41
CA ASP A 160 -33.59 -4.48 55.69
C ASP A 160 -34.78 -4.94 56.55
N GLN A 161 -35.33 -6.13 56.28
CA GLN A 161 -36.35 -6.75 57.13
C GLN A 161 -35.81 -7.06 58.53
N GLU A 162 -34.64 -7.71 58.63
CA GLU A 162 -33.99 -7.99 59.92
C GLU A 162 -33.69 -6.72 60.73
N LEU A 163 -33.41 -5.59 60.06
CA LEU A 163 -33.25 -4.29 60.70
C LEU A 163 -34.59 -3.69 61.14
N ALA A 164 -35.66 -3.82 60.35
CA ALA A 164 -37.00 -3.41 60.73
C ALA A 164 -37.49 -4.16 61.98
N ASP A 165 -37.30 -5.49 62.02
CA ASP A 165 -37.68 -6.35 63.14
C ASP A 165 -36.90 -5.98 64.41
N LYS A 166 -35.57 -5.79 64.30
CA LYS A 166 -34.72 -5.33 65.41
C LYS A 166 -35.13 -3.94 65.91
N ASN A 167 -35.47 -3.00 65.03
CA ASN A 167 -35.96 -1.68 65.42
C ASN A 167 -37.29 -1.75 66.17
N GLN A 168 -38.20 -2.66 65.77
CA GLN A 168 -39.45 -2.87 66.50
C GLN A 168 -39.21 -3.49 67.89
N ILE A 169 -38.31 -4.49 68.00
CA ILE A 169 -37.90 -5.05 69.31
C ILE A 169 -37.28 -3.97 70.21
N ILE A 170 -36.39 -3.11 69.70
CA ILE A 170 -35.80 -1.99 70.45
C ILE A 170 -36.87 -1.01 70.93
N LYS A 171 -37.87 -0.71 70.09
CA LYS A 171 -38.99 0.18 70.42
C LYS A 171 -39.90 -0.41 71.50
N ASP A 172 -40.13 -1.72 71.50
CA ASP A 172 -40.95 -2.38 72.52
C ASP A 172 -40.21 -2.56 73.84
N LEU A 173 -38.91 -2.88 73.81
CA LEU A 173 -38.04 -2.85 74.99
C LEU A 173 -37.95 -1.43 75.59
N SER A 174 -37.86 -0.39 74.75
CA SER A 174 -37.87 1.00 75.23
C SER A 174 -39.17 1.35 75.96
N GLN A 175 -40.32 0.93 75.43
CA GLN A 175 -41.62 1.10 76.11
C GLN A 175 -41.71 0.32 77.43
N GLN A 176 -41.11 -0.88 77.53
CA GLN A 176 -41.02 -1.62 78.79
C GLN A 176 -40.13 -0.89 79.80
N LEU A 177 -38.98 -0.39 79.36
CA LEU A 177 -38.03 0.37 80.17
C LEU A 177 -38.69 1.65 80.73
N ASP A 178 -39.45 2.37 79.92
CA ASP A 178 -40.18 3.57 80.37
C ASP A 178 -41.36 3.24 81.31
N LYS A 179 -42.06 2.11 81.12
CA LYS A 179 -43.03 1.60 82.10
C LYS A 179 -42.35 1.32 83.45
N LEU A 180 -41.18 0.68 83.45
CA LEU A 180 -40.41 0.40 84.67
C LEU A 180 -39.87 1.67 85.33
N LYS A 181 -39.40 2.68 84.57
CA LYS A 181 -39.04 4.01 85.12
C LYS A 181 -40.23 4.66 85.83
N ASN A 182 -41.42 4.63 85.21
CA ASN A 182 -42.62 5.21 85.79
C ASN A 182 -43.03 4.48 87.08
N GLU A 183 -42.89 3.16 87.12
CA GLU A 183 -43.16 2.36 88.31
C GLU A 183 -42.13 2.60 89.44
N ILE A 184 -40.84 2.73 89.12
CA ILE A 184 -39.82 3.17 90.08
C ILE A 184 -40.14 4.58 90.63
N GLY A 185 -40.60 5.49 89.77
CA GLY A 185 -41.07 6.82 90.18
C GLY A 185 -42.33 6.77 91.05
N ARG A 186 -43.21 5.78 90.84
CA ARG A 186 -44.39 5.52 91.68
C ARG A 186 -43.99 5.00 93.05
N LEU A 187 -43.04 4.05 93.10
CA LEU A 187 -42.54 3.42 94.33
C LEU A 187 -41.76 4.41 95.21
N ARG A 188 -40.90 5.28 94.64
CA ARG A 188 -40.20 6.33 95.40
C ARG A 188 -41.16 7.27 96.13
N ARG A 189 -42.29 7.64 95.50
CA ARG A 189 -43.36 8.43 96.15
C ARG A 189 -44.15 7.68 97.23
N GLN A 190 -44.01 6.35 97.31
CA GLN A 190 -44.53 5.57 98.44
C GLN A 190 -43.47 5.41 99.53
N GLU A 191 -42.20 5.30 99.16
CA GLU A 191 -41.04 5.30 100.07
C GLU A 191 -40.93 6.63 100.83
N GLU A 192 -41.03 7.77 100.14
CA GLU A 192 -41.15 9.12 100.73
C GLU A 192 -42.25 9.16 101.81
N ARG A 193 -43.48 8.74 101.46
CA ARG A 193 -44.63 8.71 102.39
C ARG A 193 -44.47 7.71 103.54
N LEU A 194 -43.71 6.64 103.36
CA LEU A 194 -43.41 5.69 104.43
C LEU A 194 -42.39 6.28 105.40
N SER A 195 -41.46 7.12 104.92
CA SER A 195 -40.59 7.93 105.79
C SER A 195 -41.41 8.94 106.59
N ASP A 196 -42.29 9.71 105.94
CA ASP A 196 -43.18 10.69 106.63
C ASP A 196 -43.96 10.01 107.79
N ILE A 197 -44.53 8.83 107.52
CA ILE A 197 -45.30 8.07 108.52
C ILE A 197 -44.39 7.45 109.60
N GLN A 198 -43.14 7.12 109.29
CA GLN A 198 -42.18 6.64 110.29
C GLN A 198 -41.77 7.78 111.24
N ASP A 199 -41.48 8.97 110.72
CA ASP A 199 -41.16 10.16 111.52
C ASP A 199 -42.33 10.57 112.42
N ASP A 200 -43.57 10.54 111.91
CA ASP A 200 -44.80 10.74 112.70
C ASP A 200 -44.95 9.68 113.81
N LEU A 201 -44.68 8.40 113.52
CA LEU A 201 -44.76 7.31 114.51
C LEU A 201 -43.67 7.41 115.57
N GLU A 202 -42.46 7.86 115.24
CA GLU A 202 -41.40 8.11 116.23
C GLU A 202 -41.72 9.36 117.08
N SER A 203 -42.25 10.42 116.47
CA SER A 203 -42.77 11.59 117.18
C SER A 203 -43.86 11.21 118.20
N LEU A 204 -44.84 10.38 117.79
CA LEU A 204 -45.90 9.87 118.66
C LEU A 204 -45.39 8.91 119.75
N ARG A 205 -44.37 8.09 119.47
CA ARG A 205 -43.69 7.28 120.49
C ARG A 205 -42.99 8.18 121.51
N HIS A 206 -42.31 9.24 121.06
CA HIS A 206 -41.63 10.19 121.92
C HIS A 206 -42.59 11.07 122.72
N SER A 207 -43.80 11.39 122.24
CA SER A 207 -44.83 12.02 123.07
C SER A 207 -45.41 11.04 124.09
N SER A 208 -45.86 9.87 123.64
CA SER A 208 -46.42 8.84 124.53
C SER A 208 -45.45 8.42 125.64
N ALA A 209 -44.15 8.30 125.36
CA ALA A 209 -43.13 8.04 126.36
C ALA A 209 -42.94 9.19 127.38
N ARG A 210 -43.03 10.45 126.94
CA ARG A 210 -42.99 11.62 127.84
C ARG A 210 -44.23 11.69 128.72
N ASP A 211 -45.41 11.44 128.16
CA ASP A 211 -46.67 11.48 128.87
C ASP A 211 -46.76 10.33 129.90
N MET A 212 -46.31 9.13 129.53
CA MET A 212 -46.16 7.99 130.44
C MET A 212 -45.14 8.26 131.58
N ALA A 213 -44.02 8.93 131.28
CA ALA A 213 -43.05 9.31 132.32
C ALA A 213 -43.65 10.34 133.30
N ALA A 214 -44.38 11.34 132.80
CA ALA A 214 -45.08 12.32 133.64
C ALA A 214 -46.14 11.66 134.54
N LEU A 215 -46.97 10.77 133.97
CA LEU A 215 -47.97 10.00 134.73
C LEU A 215 -47.32 9.11 135.79
N ALA A 216 -46.17 8.48 135.49
CA ALA A 216 -45.42 7.70 136.47
C ALA A 216 -44.90 8.56 137.63
N THR A 217 -44.44 9.79 137.38
CA THR A 217 -44.00 10.71 138.44
C THR A 217 -45.16 11.23 139.30
N GLU A 218 -46.33 11.52 138.72
CA GLU A 218 -47.51 11.95 139.49
C GLU A 218 -48.10 10.78 140.30
N LEU A 219 -48.06 9.55 139.76
CA LEU A 219 -48.44 8.33 140.48
C LEU A 219 -47.53 8.07 141.68
N ALA A 220 -46.21 8.17 141.52
CA ALA A 220 -45.25 7.95 142.61
C ALA A 220 -45.49 8.90 143.79
N LYS A 221 -45.71 10.19 143.50
CA LYS A 221 -46.08 11.22 144.48
C LYS A 221 -47.40 10.90 145.20
N SER A 222 -48.42 10.46 144.46
CA SER A 222 -49.70 10.01 145.04
C SER A 222 -49.56 8.75 145.90
N GLU A 223 -48.64 7.85 145.57
CA GLU A 223 -48.31 6.69 146.42
C GLU A 223 -47.59 7.09 147.73
N GLU A 224 -46.74 8.11 147.72
CA GLU A 224 -46.11 8.66 148.92
C GLU A 224 -47.16 9.28 149.86
N ASP A 225 -48.05 10.13 149.33
CA ASP A 225 -49.20 10.68 150.08
C ASP A 225 -50.07 9.56 150.68
N ARG A 226 -50.35 8.50 149.89
CA ARG A 226 -51.13 7.34 150.35
C ARG A 226 -50.42 6.54 151.45
N ARG A 227 -49.09 6.37 151.38
CA ARG A 227 -48.30 5.70 152.44
C ARG A 227 -48.41 6.47 153.75
N TYR A 228 -48.17 7.77 153.73
CA TYR A 228 -48.28 8.65 154.89
C TYR A 228 -49.66 8.56 155.57
N LEU A 229 -50.74 8.56 154.79
CA LEU A 229 -52.10 8.37 155.32
C LEU A 229 -52.35 6.95 155.87
N THR A 230 -51.70 5.92 155.32
CA THR A 230 -51.84 4.52 155.77
C THR A 230 -51.18 4.32 157.14
N ASP A 231 -49.98 4.88 157.34
CA ASP A 231 -49.24 4.78 158.60
C ASP A 231 -49.93 5.54 159.76
N LEU A 232 -50.67 6.60 159.45
CA LEU A 232 -51.53 7.28 160.43
C LEU A 232 -52.69 6.40 160.91
N VAL A 233 -53.24 5.54 160.03
CA VAL A 233 -54.38 4.65 160.35
C VAL A 233 -53.95 3.41 161.14
N SER A 234 -52.74 2.87 160.90
CA SER A 234 -52.25 1.70 161.64
C SER A 234 -52.06 2.00 163.13
N ILE A 235 -51.49 3.17 163.46
CA ILE A 235 -51.30 3.66 164.83
C ILE A 235 -52.63 3.79 165.60
N LEU A 236 -53.72 4.14 164.90
CA LEU A 236 -55.05 4.23 165.51
C LEU A 236 -55.66 2.85 165.80
N ARG A 237 -55.42 1.85 164.94
CA ARG A 237 -55.93 0.48 165.14
C ARG A 237 -55.22 -0.26 166.26
N GLN A 238 -53.92 -0.02 166.46
CA GLN A 238 -53.15 -0.70 167.49
C GLN A 238 -53.66 -0.42 168.93
N ARG A 239 -54.36 0.71 169.15
CA ARG A 239 -54.96 1.09 170.44
C ARG A 239 -56.34 0.48 170.71
N LEU A 240 -56.86 -0.36 169.82
CA LEU A 240 -58.24 -0.87 169.82
C LEU A 240 -58.30 -2.41 169.97
N SER A 241 -57.21 -3.04 170.40
CA SER A 241 -57.02 -4.50 170.31
C SER A 241 -56.43 -5.14 171.59
N GLU A 242 -56.52 -4.47 172.74
CA GLU A 242 -55.96 -4.93 174.03
C GLU A 242 -57.03 -5.36 175.06
N GLU A 243 -58.30 -5.50 174.65
CA GLU A 243 -59.41 -5.87 175.55
C GLU A 243 -60.22 -7.09 175.02
N GLU A 244 -60.68 -7.92 175.96
CA GLU A 244 -61.58 -9.10 175.85
C GLU A 244 -61.01 -10.44 175.28
N GLU A 245 -60.61 -11.33 176.20
CA GLU A 245 -60.56 -12.80 176.04
C GLU A 245 -61.42 -13.48 177.16
N ASP A 246 -61.48 -14.82 177.14
CA ASP A 246 -62.09 -15.78 178.09
C ASP A 246 -63.61 -16.05 178.07
N ASN A 247 -63.97 -17.25 177.59
CA ASN A 247 -64.39 -18.34 178.49
C ASN A 247 -64.27 -19.75 177.86
N ASP A 248 -64.07 -20.78 178.68
CA ASP A 248 -63.92 -22.19 178.27
C ASP A 248 -64.74 -23.12 179.20
N GLY A 249 -65.17 -24.32 178.76
CA GLY A 249 -66.11 -25.10 179.58
C GLY A 249 -66.52 -26.54 179.20
N GLU A 250 -66.49 -26.97 177.94
CA GLU A 250 -66.93 -28.34 177.55
C GLU A 250 -65.77 -29.36 177.43
N SER A 251 -64.62 -29.03 178.03
CA SER A 251 -63.28 -29.52 177.69
C SER A 251 -63.15 -31.01 177.33
N ASN A 252 -63.61 -31.94 178.18
CA ASN A 252 -63.22 -33.36 178.05
C ASN A 252 -64.04 -34.12 176.99
N GLY A 253 -65.35 -33.87 176.89
CA GLY A 253 -66.20 -34.39 175.81
C GLY A 253 -65.87 -33.73 174.47
N LEU A 254 -65.52 -32.44 174.50
CA LEU A 254 -64.89 -31.79 173.36
C LEU A 254 -63.52 -32.39 173.03
N GLN A 255 -62.71 -32.89 173.96
CA GLN A 255 -61.36 -33.39 173.63
C GLN A 255 -61.37 -34.69 172.83
N GLU A 256 -62.18 -35.68 173.20
CA GLU A 256 -62.31 -36.91 172.39
C GLU A 256 -62.99 -36.59 171.04
N ARG A 257 -64.02 -35.75 171.05
CA ARG A 257 -64.69 -35.31 169.82
C ARG A 257 -63.76 -34.51 168.90
N LYS A 258 -63.00 -33.55 169.44
CA LYS A 258 -61.96 -32.78 168.72
C LYS A 258 -60.86 -33.70 168.20
N LEU A 259 -60.48 -34.76 168.91
CA LEU A 259 -59.45 -35.69 168.42
C LEU A 259 -59.96 -36.57 167.27
N LEU A 260 -61.26 -36.92 167.26
CA LEU A 260 -61.90 -37.59 166.12
C LEU A 260 -62.18 -36.63 164.95
N GLU A 261 -62.58 -35.39 165.23
CA GLU A 261 -62.77 -34.33 164.22
C GLU A 261 -61.43 -33.91 163.61
N GLN A 262 -60.36 -33.74 164.41
CA GLN A 262 -58.97 -33.57 163.95
C GLN A 262 -58.54 -34.73 163.06
N ARG A 263 -58.78 -35.99 163.46
CA ARG A 263 -58.37 -37.14 162.64
C ARG A 263 -59.19 -37.29 161.36
N LEU A 264 -60.45 -36.86 161.35
CA LEU A 264 -61.27 -36.76 160.14
C LEU A 264 -60.75 -35.63 159.23
N GLU A 265 -60.36 -34.49 159.81
CA GLU A 265 -59.79 -33.33 159.14
C GLU A 265 -58.39 -33.62 158.56
N GLU A 266 -57.53 -34.34 159.29
CA GLU A 266 -56.26 -34.91 158.79
C GLU A 266 -56.51 -35.81 157.57
N VAL A 267 -57.48 -36.72 157.63
CA VAL A 267 -57.84 -37.61 156.51
C VAL A 267 -58.42 -36.82 155.33
N HIS A 268 -59.23 -35.79 155.57
CA HIS A 268 -59.74 -34.90 154.53
C HIS A 268 -58.63 -34.04 153.91
N LEU A 269 -57.68 -33.56 154.70
CA LEU A 269 -56.54 -32.77 154.25
C LEU A 269 -55.57 -33.63 153.43
N HIS A 270 -55.23 -34.84 153.89
CA HIS A 270 -54.48 -35.81 153.11
C HIS A 270 -55.20 -36.21 151.80
N LEU A 271 -56.53 -36.36 151.82
CA LEU A 271 -57.31 -36.62 150.61
C LEU A 271 -57.32 -35.40 149.66
N ALA A 272 -57.31 -34.18 150.22
CA ALA A 272 -57.19 -32.94 149.45
C ALA A 272 -55.79 -32.81 148.82
N ASP A 273 -54.71 -33.06 149.56
CA ASP A 273 -53.32 -33.06 149.08
C ASP A 273 -53.09 -34.11 147.98
N ILE A 274 -53.65 -35.31 148.17
CA ILE A 274 -53.65 -36.35 147.14
C ILE A 274 -54.40 -35.85 145.90
N LYS A 275 -55.59 -35.27 146.07
CA LYS A 275 -56.42 -34.77 144.96
C LYS A 275 -55.76 -33.62 144.21
N THR A 276 -55.15 -32.64 144.89
CA THR A 276 -54.40 -31.56 144.25
C THR A 276 -53.18 -32.11 143.51
N SER A 277 -52.42 -33.02 144.12
CA SER A 277 -51.29 -33.68 143.45
C SER A 277 -51.71 -34.44 142.17
N TRP A 278 -52.85 -35.16 142.19
CA TRP A 278 -53.40 -35.76 140.97
C TRP A 278 -53.87 -34.72 139.95
N SER A 279 -54.52 -33.63 140.37
CA SER A 279 -54.91 -32.53 139.49
C SER A 279 -53.73 -31.81 138.84
N ASP A 280 -52.68 -31.51 139.61
CA ASP A 280 -51.43 -30.93 139.10
C ASP A 280 -50.73 -31.89 138.13
N LYS A 281 -50.75 -33.19 138.43
CA LYS A 281 -50.19 -34.21 137.54
C LYS A 281 -50.99 -34.33 136.24
N ILE A 282 -52.32 -34.21 136.29
CA ILE A 282 -53.18 -34.16 135.11
C ILE A 282 -52.88 -32.90 134.30
N ALA A 283 -52.90 -31.70 134.89
CA ALA A 283 -52.59 -30.44 134.21
C ALA A 283 -51.18 -30.42 133.59
N SER A 284 -50.20 -31.04 134.25
CA SER A 284 -48.84 -31.26 133.73
C SER A 284 -48.84 -32.17 132.49
N LEU A 285 -49.57 -33.29 132.53
CA LEU A 285 -49.71 -34.21 131.40
C LEU A 285 -50.51 -33.60 130.25
N GLU A 286 -51.59 -32.87 130.52
CA GLU A 286 -52.37 -32.12 129.52
C GLU A 286 -51.51 -31.05 128.83
N THR A 287 -50.68 -30.33 129.60
CA THR A 287 -49.70 -29.38 129.06
C THR A 287 -48.66 -30.09 128.19
N GLN A 288 -48.18 -31.27 128.59
CA GLN A 288 -47.24 -32.07 127.81
C GLN A 288 -47.86 -32.59 126.50
N VAL A 289 -49.08 -33.11 126.56
CA VAL A 289 -49.86 -33.56 125.39
C VAL A 289 -50.17 -32.38 124.45
N GLY A 290 -50.52 -31.21 124.99
CA GLY A 290 -50.72 -29.99 124.22
C GLY A 290 -49.45 -29.53 123.48
N ARG A 291 -48.28 -29.62 124.12
CA ARG A 291 -46.98 -29.34 123.49
C ARG A 291 -46.64 -30.37 122.41
N LEU A 292 -46.81 -31.66 122.69
CA LEU A 292 -46.54 -32.75 121.73
C LEU A 292 -47.47 -32.68 120.51
N ASN A 293 -48.76 -32.39 120.71
CA ASN A 293 -49.72 -32.20 119.61
C ASN A 293 -49.36 -30.99 118.74
N ARG A 294 -48.88 -29.89 119.36
CA ARG A 294 -48.38 -28.73 118.61
C ARG A 294 -47.12 -29.07 117.82
N GLN A 295 -46.13 -29.70 118.44
CA GLN A 295 -44.90 -30.14 117.76
C GLN A 295 -45.22 -31.09 116.59
N ALA A 296 -46.11 -32.07 116.79
CA ALA A 296 -46.53 -32.97 115.72
C ALA A 296 -47.21 -32.24 114.56
N ALA A 297 -48.01 -31.20 114.83
CA ALA A 297 -48.61 -30.35 113.81
C ALA A 297 -47.59 -29.46 113.09
N GLU A 298 -46.62 -28.90 113.81
CA GLU A 298 -45.52 -28.08 113.27
C GLU A 298 -44.59 -28.92 112.39
N GLU A 299 -44.14 -30.09 112.84
CA GLU A 299 -43.36 -31.02 112.03
C GLU A 299 -44.16 -31.57 110.83
N ALA A 300 -45.47 -31.78 110.96
CA ALA A 300 -46.31 -32.18 109.83
C ALA A 300 -46.50 -31.05 108.80
N ALA A 301 -46.54 -29.79 109.23
CA ALA A 301 -46.50 -28.64 108.34
C ALA A 301 -45.13 -28.51 107.66
N GLU A 302 -44.04 -28.71 108.38
CA GLU A 302 -42.67 -28.63 107.85
C GLU A 302 -42.39 -29.74 106.83
N ARG A 303 -42.78 -30.99 107.12
CA ARG A 303 -42.72 -32.11 106.16
C ARG A 303 -43.50 -31.78 104.87
N ARG A 304 -44.64 -31.08 104.97
CA ARG A 304 -45.40 -30.63 103.78
C ARG A 304 -44.73 -29.47 103.03
N ARG A 305 -43.96 -28.60 103.68
CA ARG A 305 -43.12 -27.59 103.00
C ARG A 305 -41.99 -28.27 102.23
N ALA A 306 -41.20 -29.09 102.91
CA ALA A 306 -40.08 -29.82 102.32
C ALA A 306 -40.50 -30.73 101.15
N ILE A 307 -41.68 -31.37 101.22
CA ILE A 307 -42.23 -32.13 100.08
C ILE A 307 -42.53 -31.22 98.89
N LYS A 308 -43.20 -30.08 99.08
CA LYS A 308 -43.50 -29.12 97.99
C LYS A 308 -42.25 -28.50 97.39
N GLU A 309 -41.25 -28.18 98.21
CA GLU A 309 -39.96 -27.66 97.74
C GLU A 309 -39.20 -28.73 96.94
N LYS A 310 -39.23 -30.00 97.38
CA LYS A 310 -38.71 -31.13 96.60
C LYS A 310 -39.46 -31.32 95.28
N GLU A 311 -40.78 -31.27 95.28
CA GLU A 311 -41.61 -31.38 94.07
C GLU A 311 -41.27 -30.26 93.05
N ALA A 312 -41.16 -29.01 93.50
CA ALA A 312 -40.79 -27.88 92.67
C ALA A 312 -39.34 -27.97 92.14
N LEU A 313 -38.41 -28.51 92.93
CA LEU A 313 -37.03 -28.79 92.49
C LEU A 313 -36.98 -29.93 91.47
N GLU A 314 -37.75 -31.01 91.66
CA GLU A 314 -37.85 -32.10 90.68
C GLU A 314 -38.49 -31.66 89.37
N GLU A 315 -39.47 -30.76 89.40
CA GLU A 315 -40.02 -30.16 88.18
C GLU A 315 -38.98 -29.28 87.47
N LYS A 316 -38.26 -28.43 88.22
CA LYS A 316 -37.20 -27.58 87.67
C LYS A 316 -36.03 -28.38 87.09
N VAL A 317 -35.67 -29.52 87.69
CA VAL A 317 -34.67 -30.45 87.12
C VAL A 317 -35.15 -30.98 85.76
N LYS A 318 -36.39 -31.47 85.67
CA LYS A 318 -36.97 -31.96 84.40
C LYS A 318 -37.04 -30.89 83.32
N GLN A 319 -37.37 -29.64 83.69
CA GLN A 319 -37.35 -28.50 82.77
C GLN A 319 -35.94 -28.27 82.20
N LEU A 320 -34.90 -28.26 83.06
CA LEU A 320 -33.51 -28.10 82.66
C LEU A 320 -32.97 -29.30 81.86
N GLU A 321 -33.42 -30.52 82.15
CA GLU A 321 -33.10 -31.74 81.37
C GLU A 321 -33.66 -31.64 79.95
N CYS A 322 -34.92 -31.23 79.79
CA CYS A 322 -35.52 -31.00 78.46
C CYS A 322 -34.86 -29.83 77.72
N GLU A 323 -34.56 -28.72 78.39
CA GLU A 323 -33.80 -27.61 77.79
C GLU A 323 -32.41 -28.06 77.32
N LEU A 324 -31.71 -28.90 78.10
CA LEU A 324 -30.41 -29.46 77.72
C LEU A 324 -30.54 -30.38 76.49
N GLU A 325 -31.54 -31.26 76.44
CA GLU A 325 -31.79 -32.14 75.28
C GLU A 325 -32.06 -31.33 74.01
N CYS A 326 -32.94 -30.31 74.08
CA CYS A 326 -33.19 -29.40 72.95
C CYS A 326 -31.91 -28.68 72.49
N ASN A 327 -31.10 -28.17 73.43
CA ASN A 327 -29.82 -27.52 73.11
C ASN A 327 -28.81 -28.49 72.47
N CYS A 328 -28.73 -29.75 72.93
CA CYS A 328 -27.89 -30.78 72.32
C CYS A 328 -28.34 -31.12 70.89
N LEU A 329 -29.65 -31.22 70.64
CA LEU A 329 -30.19 -31.42 69.29
C LEU A 329 -29.91 -30.21 68.38
N GLU A 330 -30.07 -28.98 68.87
CA GLU A 330 -29.67 -27.77 68.13
C GLU A 330 -28.17 -27.74 67.82
N LEU A 331 -27.32 -28.14 68.76
CA LEU A 331 -25.87 -28.16 68.61
C LEU A 331 -25.45 -29.18 67.55
N ASN A 332 -25.94 -30.43 67.62
CA ASN A 332 -25.70 -31.47 66.61
C ASN A 332 -26.18 -31.04 65.20
N ASN A 333 -27.33 -30.35 65.11
CA ASN A 333 -27.80 -29.78 63.84
C ASN A 333 -26.88 -28.67 63.30
N LYS A 334 -26.28 -27.85 64.17
CA LYS A 334 -25.31 -26.82 63.80
C LYS A 334 -23.97 -27.46 63.37
N GLU A 335 -23.48 -28.46 64.09
CA GLU A 335 -22.30 -29.25 63.72
C GLU A 335 -22.49 -29.96 62.36
N SER A 336 -23.62 -30.64 62.16
CA SER A 336 -24.00 -31.28 60.89
C SER A 336 -24.15 -30.30 59.72
N LYS A 337 -24.36 -29.01 60.00
CA LYS A 337 -24.33 -27.94 58.99
C LYS A 337 -22.92 -27.42 58.76
N VAL A 338 -22.09 -27.28 59.81
CA VAL A 338 -20.69 -26.89 59.70
C VAL A 338 -19.89 -27.93 58.91
N LEU A 339 -20.10 -29.23 59.16
CA LEU A 339 -19.47 -30.32 58.40
C LEU A 339 -19.70 -30.16 56.89
N ARG A 340 -20.97 -30.07 56.47
CA ARG A 340 -21.32 -29.90 55.05
C ARG A 340 -20.78 -28.61 54.43
N LEU A 341 -20.77 -27.51 55.19
CA LEU A 341 -20.16 -26.27 54.72
C LEU A 341 -18.62 -26.38 54.63
N THR A 342 -17.97 -27.22 55.42
CA THR A 342 -16.54 -27.53 55.28
C THR A 342 -16.30 -28.41 54.06
N GLU A 343 -17.11 -29.44 53.84
CA GLU A 343 -17.09 -30.29 52.63
C GLU A 343 -17.29 -29.44 51.35
N GLU A 344 -18.31 -28.58 51.31
CA GLU A 344 -18.56 -27.63 50.21
C GLU A 344 -17.37 -26.68 49.97
N ILE A 345 -16.68 -26.23 51.04
CA ILE A 345 -15.48 -25.38 50.93
C ILE A 345 -14.27 -26.17 50.39
N GLU A 346 -14.09 -27.44 50.81
CA GLU A 346 -13.00 -28.29 50.32
C GLU A 346 -13.23 -28.70 48.85
N GLU A 347 -14.46 -28.99 48.43
CA GLU A 347 -14.80 -29.21 47.01
C GLU A 347 -14.48 -27.97 46.17
N LEU A 348 -14.94 -26.79 46.57
CA LEU A 348 -14.66 -25.53 45.87
C LEU A 348 -13.16 -25.18 45.86
N ALA A 349 -12.42 -25.48 46.93
CA ALA A 349 -10.97 -25.28 46.99
C ALA A 349 -10.22 -26.23 46.03
N ASN A 350 -10.68 -27.47 45.89
CA ASN A 350 -10.12 -28.43 44.94
C ASN A 350 -10.45 -28.05 43.49
N GLU A 351 -11.66 -27.58 43.19
CA GLU A 351 -12.04 -27.07 41.87
C GLU A 351 -11.20 -25.84 41.47
N VAL A 352 -11.07 -24.86 42.37
CA VAL A 352 -10.21 -23.68 42.15
C VAL A 352 -8.74 -24.07 41.95
N LYS A 353 -8.27 -25.16 42.58
CA LYS A 353 -6.92 -25.70 42.39
C LYS A 353 -6.78 -26.41 41.03
N HIS A 354 -7.80 -27.14 40.58
CA HIS A 354 -7.82 -27.79 39.27
C HIS A 354 -7.81 -26.76 38.13
N LEU A 355 -8.70 -25.77 38.17
CA LEU A 355 -8.78 -24.70 37.17
C LEU A 355 -7.50 -23.85 37.10
N ARG A 356 -6.79 -23.70 38.23
CA ARG A 356 -5.45 -23.08 38.25
C ARG A 356 -4.41 -23.93 37.55
N ALA A 357 -4.40 -25.25 37.77
CA ALA A 357 -3.47 -26.16 37.09
C ALA A 357 -3.70 -26.16 35.57
N GLU A 358 -4.96 -26.24 35.12
CA GLU A 358 -5.30 -26.15 33.69
C GLU A 358 -4.88 -24.80 33.08
N SER A 359 -5.09 -23.69 33.80
CA SER A 359 -4.66 -22.37 33.33
C SER A 359 -3.13 -22.23 33.30
N GLU A 360 -2.41 -22.81 34.27
CA GLU A 360 -0.94 -22.88 34.24
C GLU A 360 -0.43 -23.73 33.08
N GLU A 361 -1.07 -24.87 32.79
CA GLU A 361 -0.77 -25.70 31.61
C GLU A 361 -1.01 -24.94 30.30
N GLU A 362 -2.17 -24.28 30.11
CA GLU A 362 -2.43 -23.45 28.92
C GLU A 362 -1.41 -22.31 28.80
N ILE A 363 -1.06 -21.64 29.90
CA ILE A 363 -0.04 -20.59 29.91
C ILE A 363 1.34 -21.14 29.50
N THR A 364 1.74 -22.34 29.94
CA THR A 364 3.01 -22.94 29.49
C THR A 364 2.98 -23.32 28.01
N PHE A 365 1.87 -23.90 27.52
CA PHE A 365 1.68 -24.23 26.11
C PHE A 365 1.72 -22.97 25.21
N LEU A 366 1.03 -21.89 25.59
CA LEU A 366 1.04 -20.63 24.87
C LEU A 366 2.41 -19.95 24.90
N ARG A 367 3.15 -20.04 26.02
CA ARG A 367 4.55 -19.56 26.10
C ARG A 367 5.49 -20.34 25.18
N GLN A 368 5.38 -21.67 25.14
CA GLN A 368 6.19 -22.49 24.24
C GLN A 368 5.87 -22.18 22.77
N LYS A 369 4.60 -22.10 22.41
CA LYS A 369 4.17 -21.72 21.05
C LYS A 369 4.62 -20.32 20.63
N LEU A 370 4.69 -19.37 21.57
CA LEU A 370 5.28 -18.05 21.35
C LEU A 370 6.79 -18.12 21.13
N GLN A 371 7.50 -18.92 21.93
CA GLN A 371 8.94 -19.15 21.78
C GLN A 371 9.28 -19.81 20.43
N ASP A 372 8.51 -20.81 20.00
CA ASP A 372 8.67 -21.47 18.70
C ASP A 372 8.51 -20.44 17.56
N ALA A 373 7.42 -19.65 17.59
CA ALA A 373 7.18 -18.57 16.63
C ALA A 373 8.28 -17.49 16.65
N GLU A 374 8.83 -17.16 17.82
CA GLU A 374 10.01 -16.28 17.91
C GLU A 374 11.24 -16.87 17.21
N THR A 375 11.48 -18.19 17.32
CA THR A 375 12.61 -18.82 16.60
C THR A 375 12.39 -18.84 15.09
N GLU A 376 11.16 -19.08 14.63
CA GLU A 376 10.80 -18.98 13.21
C GLU A 376 11.00 -17.56 12.68
N VAL A 377 10.52 -16.52 13.39
CA VAL A 377 10.73 -15.12 13.02
C VAL A 377 12.23 -14.74 13.00
N LYS A 378 13.04 -15.26 13.94
CA LYS A 378 14.50 -15.06 13.94
C LYS A 378 15.17 -15.74 12.73
N ALA A 379 14.72 -16.93 12.34
CA ALA A 379 15.20 -17.63 11.15
C ALA A 379 14.79 -16.91 9.84
N VAL A 380 13.53 -16.47 9.74
CA VAL A 380 13.01 -15.72 8.59
C VAL A 380 13.74 -14.38 8.43
N ARG A 381 14.00 -13.64 9.52
CA ARG A 381 14.83 -12.43 9.48
C ARG A 381 16.23 -12.71 8.94
N LYS A 382 16.94 -13.70 9.50
CA LYS A 382 18.28 -14.07 9.00
C LYS A 382 18.29 -14.47 7.52
N ASN A 383 17.23 -15.12 7.04
CA ASN A 383 17.09 -15.47 5.62
C ASN A 383 16.78 -14.24 4.75
N LEU A 384 16.05 -13.24 5.27
CA LEU A 384 15.86 -11.96 4.61
C LEU A 384 17.17 -11.18 4.52
N ASP A 385 17.89 -10.99 5.64
CA ASP A 385 19.20 -10.32 5.68
C ASP A 385 20.20 -10.93 4.67
N ASN A 386 20.24 -12.27 4.60
CA ASN A 386 21.05 -13.01 3.62
C ASN A 386 20.61 -12.74 2.16
N SER A 387 19.31 -12.60 1.92
CA SER A 387 18.74 -12.37 0.58
C SER A 387 18.97 -10.93 0.13
N GLU A 388 18.81 -9.96 1.04
CA GLU A 388 19.11 -8.54 0.81
C GLU A 388 20.61 -8.35 0.50
N SER A 389 21.51 -9.00 1.25
CA SER A 389 22.95 -8.96 0.96
C SER A 389 23.35 -9.72 -0.31
N GLN A 390 22.54 -10.65 -0.83
CA GLN A 390 22.74 -11.18 -2.19
C GLN A 390 22.24 -10.20 -3.25
N LEU A 391 21.07 -9.58 -3.03
CA LEU A 391 20.50 -8.62 -3.96
C LEU A 391 21.42 -7.40 -4.14
N GLU A 392 21.95 -6.84 -3.05
CA GLU A 392 22.96 -5.78 -3.03
C GLU A 392 24.19 -6.14 -3.90
N LYS A 393 24.73 -7.35 -3.75
CA LYS A 393 25.86 -7.84 -4.59
C LYS A 393 25.49 -7.93 -6.06
N THR A 394 24.30 -8.43 -6.39
CA THR A 394 23.84 -8.47 -7.80
C THR A 394 23.56 -7.08 -8.38
N GLU A 395 23.19 -6.11 -7.55
CA GLU A 395 22.99 -4.72 -7.96
C GLU A 395 24.34 -3.99 -8.16
N GLU A 396 25.33 -4.25 -7.30
CA GLU A 396 26.73 -3.88 -7.53
C GLU A 396 27.25 -4.46 -8.85
N GLU A 397 27.11 -5.76 -9.09
CA GLU A 397 27.53 -6.43 -10.34
C GLU A 397 26.82 -5.85 -11.56
N ARG A 398 25.52 -5.60 -11.46
CA ARG A 398 24.73 -4.93 -12.51
C ARG A 398 25.21 -3.51 -12.77
N SER A 399 25.63 -2.76 -11.74
CA SER A 399 26.18 -1.41 -11.90
C SER A 399 27.53 -1.44 -12.63
N LYS A 400 28.41 -2.39 -12.28
CA LYS A 400 29.73 -2.60 -12.92
C LYS A 400 29.55 -3.02 -14.39
N LEU A 401 28.65 -3.96 -14.66
CA LEU A 401 28.29 -4.37 -16.02
C LEU A 401 27.69 -3.22 -16.83
N LYS A 402 26.83 -2.38 -16.23
CA LYS A 402 26.28 -1.22 -16.92
C LYS A 402 27.37 -0.22 -17.31
N ILE A 403 28.29 0.12 -16.40
CA ILE A 403 29.42 1.02 -16.70
C ILE A 403 30.28 0.45 -17.85
N SER A 404 30.51 -0.87 -17.86
CA SER A 404 31.20 -1.56 -18.96
C SER A 404 30.45 -1.39 -20.29
N VAL A 405 29.15 -1.68 -20.33
CA VAL A 405 28.30 -1.58 -21.53
C VAL A 405 28.20 -0.13 -22.03
N ASP A 406 28.04 0.85 -21.13
CA ASP A 406 28.01 2.26 -21.50
C ASP A 406 29.37 2.70 -22.09
N SER A 407 30.50 2.15 -21.60
CA SER A 407 31.83 2.39 -22.18
C SER A 407 32.03 1.73 -23.55
N GLU A 408 31.55 0.50 -23.75
CA GLU A 408 31.59 -0.19 -25.06
C GLU A 408 30.65 0.47 -26.07
N HIS A 409 29.54 1.04 -25.61
CA HIS A 409 28.66 1.84 -26.45
C HIS A 409 29.37 3.12 -26.91
N GLN A 410 30.07 3.81 -26.00
CA GLN A 410 30.83 5.00 -26.34
C GLN A 410 31.97 4.72 -27.34
N THR A 411 32.71 3.61 -27.19
CA THR A 411 33.72 3.21 -28.19
C THR A 411 33.10 2.78 -29.52
N ASN A 412 31.94 2.08 -29.51
CA ASN A 412 31.20 1.79 -30.73
C ASN A 412 30.73 3.06 -31.45
N VAL A 413 30.30 4.09 -30.72
CA VAL A 413 29.91 5.38 -31.30
C VAL A 413 31.11 6.09 -31.93
N THR A 414 32.28 6.13 -31.28
CA THR A 414 33.48 6.74 -31.88
C THR A 414 33.99 5.94 -33.09
N LEU A 415 33.96 4.60 -33.05
CA LEU A 415 34.29 3.75 -34.20
C LEU A 415 33.34 3.98 -35.38
N ARG A 416 32.03 4.08 -35.13
CA ARG A 416 31.04 4.44 -36.18
C ARG A 416 31.33 5.81 -36.78
N GLN A 417 31.65 6.82 -35.97
CA GLN A 417 32.04 8.15 -36.46
C GLN A 417 33.32 8.11 -37.31
N ILE A 418 34.29 7.27 -36.97
CA ILE A 418 35.52 7.06 -37.76
C ILE A 418 35.19 6.36 -39.09
N ILE A 419 34.35 5.31 -39.06
CA ILE A 419 33.88 4.61 -40.27
C ILE A 419 33.18 5.60 -41.22
N THR A 420 32.23 6.41 -40.74
CA THR A 420 31.53 7.39 -41.59
C THR A 420 32.45 8.48 -42.15
N LYS A 421 33.55 8.85 -41.47
CA LYS A 421 34.59 9.72 -42.04
C LYS A 421 35.36 9.02 -43.15
N LEU A 422 35.84 7.79 -42.91
CA LEU A 422 36.57 6.99 -43.90
C LEU A 422 35.70 6.64 -45.11
N GLU A 423 34.39 6.41 -44.93
CA GLU A 423 33.42 6.22 -46.01
C GLU A 423 33.28 7.48 -46.87
N LYS A 424 33.21 8.66 -46.24
CA LYS A 424 33.17 9.96 -46.94
C LYS A 424 34.47 10.22 -47.70
N GLU A 425 35.62 10.07 -47.05
CA GLU A 425 36.96 10.24 -47.65
C GLU A 425 37.17 9.27 -48.83
N LEU A 426 36.78 8.00 -48.67
CA LEU A 426 36.81 7.00 -49.74
C LEU A 426 35.87 7.35 -50.91
N ASN A 427 34.72 7.98 -50.64
CA ASN A 427 33.78 8.36 -51.69
C ASN A 427 34.21 9.64 -52.41
N GLU A 428 34.83 10.58 -51.70
CA GLU A 428 35.51 11.75 -52.28
C GLU A 428 36.68 11.31 -53.16
N GLU A 429 37.52 10.39 -52.68
CA GLU A 429 38.66 9.89 -53.46
C GLU A 429 38.23 9.01 -54.65
N LYS A 430 37.11 8.28 -54.55
CA LYS A 430 36.48 7.64 -55.73
C LYS A 430 36.01 8.66 -56.76
N SER A 431 35.50 9.82 -56.34
CA SER A 431 35.13 10.90 -57.27
C SER A 431 36.38 11.51 -57.91
N ASN A 432 37.41 11.82 -57.12
CA ASN A 432 38.70 12.32 -57.61
C ASN A 432 39.30 11.36 -58.65
N SER A 433 39.37 10.07 -58.32
CA SER A 433 39.89 9.01 -59.20
C SER A 433 39.07 8.89 -60.49
N LEU A 434 37.74 8.98 -60.41
CA LEU A 434 36.86 8.98 -61.59
C LEU A 434 37.08 10.22 -62.47
N ASP A 435 37.30 11.40 -61.89
CA ASP A 435 37.57 12.63 -62.64
C ASP A 435 39.00 12.69 -63.22
N VAL A 436 39.97 12.08 -62.53
CA VAL A 436 41.30 11.75 -63.08
C VAL A 436 41.17 10.76 -64.25
N GLN A 437 40.29 9.76 -64.16
CA GLN A 437 40.06 8.81 -65.26
C GLN A 437 39.36 9.47 -66.46
N LYS A 438 38.39 10.38 -66.24
CA LYS A 438 37.77 11.20 -67.30
C LYS A 438 38.78 12.13 -67.97
N THR A 439 39.63 12.80 -67.21
CA THR A 439 40.64 13.71 -67.77
C THR A 439 41.76 12.94 -68.47
N LEU A 440 42.20 11.79 -67.95
CA LEU A 440 43.17 10.91 -68.61
C LEU A 440 42.62 10.31 -69.92
N SER A 441 41.37 9.86 -69.93
CA SER A 441 40.74 9.34 -71.16
C SER A 441 40.52 10.43 -72.21
N ARG A 442 40.15 11.66 -71.79
CA ARG A 442 40.12 12.83 -72.67
C ARG A 442 41.51 13.14 -73.25
N VAL A 443 42.55 13.26 -72.41
CA VAL A 443 43.92 13.54 -72.87
C VAL A 443 44.46 12.42 -73.76
N THR A 444 44.05 11.17 -73.52
CA THR A 444 44.40 10.03 -74.40
C THR A 444 43.69 10.11 -75.74
N ALA A 445 42.42 10.51 -75.77
CA ALA A 445 41.69 10.75 -77.02
C ALA A 445 42.27 11.95 -77.80
N GLU A 446 42.59 13.05 -77.12
CA GLU A 446 43.27 14.22 -77.69
C GLU A 446 44.66 13.86 -78.25
N LYS A 447 45.46 13.07 -77.52
CA LYS A 447 46.74 12.51 -77.99
C LYS A 447 46.54 11.63 -79.23
N ASN A 448 45.54 10.74 -79.23
CA ASN A 448 45.30 9.86 -80.37
C ASN A 448 44.81 10.64 -81.60
N ALA A 449 43.97 11.66 -81.42
CA ALA A 449 43.58 12.58 -82.50
C ALA A 449 44.77 13.42 -83.02
N ALA A 450 45.68 13.84 -82.14
CA ALA A 450 46.92 14.51 -82.52
C ALA A 450 47.89 13.58 -83.26
N LEU A 451 47.99 12.30 -82.87
CA LEU A 451 48.76 11.28 -83.58
C LEU A 451 48.17 10.97 -84.96
N LEU A 452 46.84 10.87 -85.08
CA LEU A 452 46.16 10.71 -86.36
C LEU A 452 46.42 11.91 -87.28
N ARG A 453 46.27 13.15 -86.78
CA ARG A 453 46.65 14.36 -87.52
C ARG A 453 48.13 14.39 -87.91
N ASN A 454 49.03 13.90 -87.06
CA ASN A 454 50.46 13.86 -87.36
C ASN A 454 50.76 12.82 -88.46
N ALA A 455 50.11 11.66 -88.44
CA ALA A 455 50.17 10.67 -89.51
C ALA A 455 49.58 11.22 -90.83
N GLU A 456 48.45 11.91 -90.77
CA GLU A 456 47.78 12.56 -91.90
C GLU A 456 48.64 13.68 -92.52
N ILE A 457 49.26 14.54 -91.69
CA ILE A 457 50.24 15.55 -92.11
C ILE A 457 51.49 14.88 -92.70
N SER A 458 51.99 13.79 -92.10
CA SER A 458 53.15 13.05 -92.61
C SER A 458 52.85 12.44 -93.98
N GLN A 459 51.64 11.90 -94.18
CA GLN A 459 51.15 11.38 -95.45
C GLN A 459 51.02 12.50 -96.51
N GLN A 460 50.48 13.67 -96.14
CA GLN A 460 50.45 14.84 -97.03
C GLN A 460 51.86 15.32 -97.40
N ILE A 461 52.80 15.33 -96.46
CA ILE A 461 54.21 15.67 -96.69
C ILE A 461 54.86 14.68 -97.66
N ASP A 462 54.63 13.37 -97.52
CA ASP A 462 55.21 12.38 -98.42
C ASP A 462 54.55 12.37 -99.82
N LEU A 463 53.25 12.67 -99.92
CA LEU A 463 52.59 12.96 -101.20
C LEU A 463 53.20 14.19 -101.87
N ALA A 464 53.38 15.30 -101.15
CA ALA A 464 54.03 16.50 -101.66
C ALA A 464 55.49 16.25 -102.08
N LYS A 465 56.23 15.39 -101.37
CA LYS A 465 57.57 14.93 -101.80
C LYS A 465 57.51 14.10 -103.08
N GLN A 466 56.47 13.28 -103.29
CA GLN A 466 56.30 12.53 -104.53
C GLN A 466 55.97 13.47 -105.70
N GLU A 467 55.11 14.46 -105.51
CA GLU A 467 54.84 15.50 -106.52
C GLU A 467 56.10 16.33 -106.84
N ALA A 468 56.89 16.68 -105.83
CA ALA A 468 58.16 17.39 -106.01
C ALA A 468 59.17 16.54 -106.82
N ARG A 469 59.27 15.23 -106.56
CA ARG A 469 60.07 14.32 -107.40
C ARG A 469 59.52 14.21 -108.82
N ARG A 470 58.19 14.13 -108.99
CA ARG A 470 57.52 14.07 -110.30
C ARG A 470 57.83 15.31 -111.13
N LYS A 471 57.69 16.52 -110.56
CA LYS A 471 58.09 17.78 -111.18
C LYS A 471 59.61 17.88 -111.41
N GLY A 472 60.43 17.32 -110.51
CA GLY A 472 61.88 17.22 -110.71
C GLY A 472 62.27 16.39 -111.92
N LEU A 473 61.54 15.30 -112.21
CA LEU A 473 61.71 14.49 -113.42
C LEU A 473 61.26 15.26 -114.68
N GLU A 474 60.08 15.90 -114.66
CA GLU A 474 59.61 16.76 -115.76
C GLU A 474 60.61 17.88 -116.11
N LEU A 475 61.20 18.52 -115.09
CA LEU A 475 62.20 19.58 -115.25
C LEU A 475 63.52 19.02 -115.83
N ASN A 476 63.90 17.80 -115.44
CA ASN A 476 65.08 17.11 -115.98
C ASN A 476 64.87 16.67 -117.45
N GLU A 477 63.66 16.21 -117.81
CA GLU A 477 63.28 15.93 -119.20
C GLU A 477 63.30 17.19 -120.08
N LEU A 478 62.77 18.31 -119.56
CA LEU A 478 62.87 19.62 -120.22
C LEU A 478 64.33 20.09 -120.36
N SER A 479 65.17 19.89 -119.34
CA SER A 479 66.60 20.22 -119.41
C SER A 479 67.33 19.40 -120.49
N ASN A 480 67.05 18.10 -120.58
CA ASN A 480 67.55 17.26 -121.66
C ASN A 480 67.03 17.70 -123.05
N LYS A 481 65.82 18.26 -123.12
CA LYS A 481 65.25 18.80 -124.37
C LYS A 481 65.95 20.08 -124.82
N VAL A 482 66.32 20.97 -123.90
CA VAL A 482 67.15 22.16 -124.18
C VAL A 482 68.53 21.73 -124.69
N ALA A 483 69.18 20.78 -124.01
CA ALA A 483 70.50 20.27 -124.42
C ALA A 483 70.52 19.64 -125.83
N GLN A 484 69.41 19.03 -126.27
CA GLN A 484 69.26 18.56 -127.66
C GLN A 484 69.22 19.73 -128.66
N LEU A 485 68.47 20.80 -128.36
CA LEU A 485 68.31 21.95 -129.24
C LEU A 485 69.61 22.79 -129.36
N ASP A 486 70.39 22.88 -128.28
CA ASP A 486 71.72 23.52 -128.32
C ASP A 486 72.70 22.77 -129.23
N ALA A 487 72.66 21.42 -129.22
CA ALA A 487 73.49 20.59 -130.08
C ALA A 487 73.11 20.70 -131.58
N GLU A 488 71.83 20.89 -131.90
CA GLU A 488 71.40 21.21 -133.27
C GLU A 488 71.82 22.64 -133.69
N ASN A 489 71.75 23.61 -132.78
CA ASN A 489 72.23 24.98 -133.01
C ASN A 489 73.73 25.05 -133.32
N GLN A 490 74.56 24.23 -132.66
CA GLN A 490 76.00 24.15 -132.97
C GLN A 490 76.26 23.63 -134.39
N LYS A 491 75.52 22.60 -134.85
CA LYS A 491 75.67 22.06 -136.22
C LYS A 491 75.36 23.10 -137.31
N TYR A 492 74.38 23.96 -137.11
CA TYR A 492 74.08 25.03 -138.06
C TYR A 492 75.25 26.02 -138.20
N LYS A 493 75.87 26.43 -137.09
CA LYS A 493 77.01 27.36 -137.07
C LYS A 493 78.26 26.78 -137.75
N GLU A 494 78.53 25.49 -137.58
CA GLU A 494 79.66 24.83 -138.26
C GLU A 494 79.52 24.79 -139.79
N LEU A 495 78.29 24.75 -140.32
CA LEU A 495 78.03 24.66 -141.75
C LEU A 495 78.19 26.04 -142.42
N GLU A 496 77.66 27.09 -141.78
CA GLU A 496 77.79 28.48 -142.23
C GLU A 496 79.25 28.95 -142.24
N SER A 497 80.02 28.61 -141.19
CA SER A 497 81.45 28.95 -141.08
C SER A 497 82.29 28.41 -142.24
N LYS A 498 81.94 27.25 -142.83
CA LYS A 498 82.73 26.60 -143.90
C LYS A 498 82.54 27.28 -145.26
N ASN A 499 81.35 27.79 -145.55
CA ASN A 499 81.12 28.59 -146.76
C ASN A 499 81.94 29.89 -146.74
N ILE A 500 81.89 30.62 -145.62
CA ILE A 500 82.57 31.91 -145.46
C ILE A 500 84.09 31.76 -145.57
N GLU A 501 84.66 30.69 -144.99
CA GLU A 501 86.10 30.40 -145.11
C GLU A 501 86.55 30.16 -146.55
N GLN A 502 85.73 29.47 -147.36
CA GLN A 502 86.07 29.12 -148.73
C GLN A 502 85.98 30.31 -149.70
N GLU A 503 85.04 31.25 -149.49
CA GLU A 503 85.01 32.51 -150.23
C GLU A 503 86.20 33.42 -149.90
N LEU A 504 86.56 33.53 -148.61
CA LEU A 504 87.73 34.30 -148.18
C LEU A 504 89.04 33.75 -148.76
N ARG A 505 89.24 32.43 -148.75
CA ARG A 505 90.42 31.78 -149.35
C ARG A 505 90.57 32.12 -150.84
N ASN A 506 89.48 32.06 -151.61
CA ASN A 506 89.50 32.39 -153.04
C ASN A 506 89.79 33.88 -153.31
N SER A 507 89.39 34.77 -152.41
CA SER A 507 89.68 36.21 -152.49
C SER A 507 91.16 36.51 -152.22
N ILE A 508 91.77 35.81 -151.25
CA ILE A 508 93.18 35.97 -150.87
C ILE A 508 94.12 35.62 -152.04
N THR A 509 93.98 34.45 -152.67
CA THR A 509 94.85 34.02 -153.78
C THR A 509 94.86 35.04 -154.93
N ARG A 510 93.69 35.61 -155.24
CA ARG A 510 93.51 36.61 -156.31
C ARG A 510 94.12 37.98 -155.99
N LEU A 511 94.36 38.28 -154.72
CA LEU A 511 95.06 39.48 -154.27
C LEU A 511 96.58 39.26 -154.18
N GLU A 512 97.03 38.07 -153.81
CA GLU A 512 98.45 37.71 -153.73
C GLU A 512 99.15 37.77 -155.11
N GLU A 513 98.51 37.29 -156.18
CA GLU A 513 99.04 37.41 -157.55
C GLU A 513 99.24 38.88 -157.97
N GLN A 514 98.30 39.76 -157.63
CA GLN A 514 98.42 41.20 -157.89
C GLN A 514 99.55 41.84 -157.08
N LEU A 515 99.78 41.35 -155.85
CA LEU A 515 100.79 41.88 -154.93
C LEU A 515 102.22 41.52 -155.39
N ILE A 516 102.42 40.34 -155.98
CA ILE A 516 103.71 39.93 -156.57
C ILE A 516 104.10 40.82 -157.76
N GLU A 517 103.15 41.19 -158.63
CA GLU A 517 103.45 42.12 -159.74
C GLU A 517 103.64 43.57 -159.25
N LYS A 518 102.85 44.02 -158.26
CA LYS A 518 103.05 45.34 -157.62
C LYS A 518 104.45 45.47 -157.01
N ASN A 519 105.01 44.39 -156.46
CA ASN A 519 106.38 44.36 -155.94
C ASN A 519 107.47 44.58 -157.01
N LYS A 520 107.21 44.32 -158.31
CA LYS A 520 108.15 44.71 -159.38
C LYS A 520 108.23 46.24 -159.52
N ASN A 521 107.11 46.95 -159.37
CA ASN A 521 107.06 48.42 -159.50
C ASN A 521 107.72 49.18 -158.34
N ILE A 522 107.82 48.57 -157.15
CA ILE A 522 108.46 49.20 -155.98
C ILE A 522 109.96 49.45 -156.22
N LYS A 523 110.64 48.58 -157.00
CA LYS A 523 112.03 48.80 -157.44
C LYS A 523 112.22 50.02 -158.33
N THR A 524 111.16 50.52 -158.97
CA THR A 524 111.23 51.64 -159.93
C THR A 524 110.93 52.98 -159.28
N LEU A 525 110.06 53.01 -158.26
CA LEU A 525 109.57 54.25 -157.65
C LEU A 525 110.52 54.86 -156.61
N GLN A 526 111.40 54.06 -155.99
CA GLN A 526 112.46 54.59 -155.12
C GLN A 526 113.47 55.50 -155.84
N LEU A 527 113.51 55.46 -157.18
CA LEU A 527 114.36 56.34 -158.00
C LEU A 527 113.68 57.66 -158.40
N ARG A 528 112.39 57.89 -158.06
CA ARG A 528 111.63 59.05 -158.59
C ARG A 528 110.64 59.75 -157.64
N LEU A 529 110.94 59.75 -156.35
CA LEU A 529 110.45 60.78 -155.40
C LEU A 529 111.60 61.46 -154.64
N LEU A 530 112.75 61.58 -155.31
CA LEU A 530 113.87 62.45 -154.92
C LEU A 530 113.61 63.93 -155.31
N ASP A 531 112.49 64.21 -156.00
CA ASP A 531 112.10 65.51 -156.53
C ASP A 531 110.69 65.90 -156.09
N MET A 532 110.47 67.22 -155.93
CA MET A 532 109.17 67.89 -155.84
C MET A 532 108.26 67.39 -154.70
N LYS A 533 108.27 67.98 -153.50
CA LYS A 533 108.49 69.41 -153.16
C LYS A 533 107.52 70.38 -153.90
N LYS A 534 106.26 69.97 -154.04
CA LYS A 534 105.04 70.80 -154.26
C LYS A 534 103.82 69.95 -153.81
N ALA A 535 103.54 69.91 -152.50
CA ALA A 535 102.57 70.77 -151.79
C ALA A 535 101.09 70.30 -151.93
N LEU A 536 100.55 69.58 -150.91
CA LEU A 536 99.48 70.02 -149.95
C LEU A 536 98.02 69.80 -150.50
N GLN A 537 96.90 69.58 -149.77
CA GLN A 537 96.52 69.54 -148.33
C GLN A 537 95.09 68.89 -148.08
N GLN A 538 94.80 68.25 -146.90
CA GLN A 538 93.48 68.06 -146.18
C GLN A 538 92.26 67.34 -146.87
N GLU A 539 91.03 67.01 -146.36
CA GLU A 539 90.32 66.54 -145.09
C GLU A 539 88.81 66.16 -145.46
N LEU A 540 87.72 65.75 -144.73
CA LEU A 540 87.17 65.36 -143.36
C LEU A 540 85.68 64.79 -143.57
N ARG A 541 84.71 64.32 -142.72
CA ARG A 541 84.40 63.90 -141.30
C ARG A 541 82.95 63.27 -141.17
N ALA A 542 82.56 62.65 -140.01
CA ALA A 542 81.21 62.69 -139.31
C ALA A 542 80.11 61.54 -139.46
N PRO A 543 78.98 61.44 -138.66
CA PRO A 543 78.61 60.21 -137.82
C PRO A 543 77.10 59.82 -137.45
N SER A 544 76.87 58.82 -136.52
CA SER A 544 75.68 58.48 -135.63
C SER A 544 74.48 57.57 -136.15
N LYS A 545 73.50 56.94 -135.41
CA LYS A 545 73.02 56.82 -133.96
C LYS A 545 72.14 55.51 -133.68
N ASP A 546 71.52 55.33 -132.48
CA ASP A 546 70.97 54.06 -131.85
C ASP A 546 69.70 54.14 -130.88
N PRO A 547 68.82 53.07 -130.73
CA PRO A 547 67.81 52.88 -129.60
C PRO A 547 67.27 51.42 -129.20
N PHE A 548 66.66 51.16 -128.00
CA PHE A 548 65.72 50.01 -127.61
C PHE A 548 64.97 50.19 -126.21
N THR A 549 64.39 49.16 -125.51
CA THR A 549 63.25 49.19 -124.49
C THR A 549 63.40 48.32 -123.18
N ASP A 550 62.67 48.53 -122.03
CA ASP A 550 62.78 47.69 -120.76
C ASP A 550 61.64 47.64 -119.63
N TYR A 551 61.76 46.69 -118.64
CA TYR A 551 61.12 46.19 -117.33
C TYR A 551 59.95 46.78 -116.43
N SER A 552 59.27 45.91 -115.61
CA SER A 552 59.15 45.90 -114.06
C SER A 552 57.88 45.21 -113.37
N ASP A 553 57.77 45.20 -112.00
CA ASP A 553 57.06 44.22 -111.07
C ASP A 553 56.03 44.78 -110.01
N SER A 554 55.15 43.93 -109.37
CA SER A 554 54.79 43.86 -107.88
C SER A 554 53.31 43.64 -107.33
N ASN A 555 53.19 42.79 -106.27
CA ASN A 555 52.40 42.89 -104.98
C ASN A 555 50.91 42.41 -104.67
N SER A 556 50.60 42.32 -103.35
CA SER A 556 49.49 41.62 -102.59
C SER A 556 48.37 42.55 -102.00
N VAL A 557 47.17 42.18 -101.42
CA VAL A 557 46.41 40.98 -100.88
C VAL A 557 46.05 41.06 -99.34
N ALA A 558 44.91 40.45 -98.87
CA ALA A 558 44.21 40.66 -97.55
C ALA A 558 43.42 39.39 -97.02
N ILE A 559 42.51 39.28 -96.00
CA ILE A 559 41.67 40.20 -95.15
C ILE A 559 40.98 39.50 -93.87
N LEU A 560 40.55 40.27 -92.83
CA LEU A 560 39.50 40.10 -91.72
C LEU A 560 39.29 38.88 -90.72
N ALA A 561 39.29 39.20 -89.40
CA ALA A 561 38.26 39.06 -88.29
C ALA A 561 37.55 37.75 -87.77
N PRO A 562 37.21 37.69 -86.45
CA PRO A 562 36.10 36.90 -85.84
C PRO A 562 35.18 37.66 -84.80
N SER A 563 34.18 37.01 -84.15
CA SER A 563 33.18 37.62 -83.22
C SER A 563 32.70 36.68 -82.05
N GLN A 564 31.92 37.18 -81.06
CA GLN A 564 31.46 36.48 -79.80
C GLN A 564 30.03 36.87 -79.30
N ASN A 565 29.45 36.14 -78.31
CA ASN A 565 28.13 36.47 -77.68
C ASN A 565 27.83 35.81 -76.28
N LEU A 566 27.36 36.63 -75.29
CA LEU A 566 26.31 36.43 -74.23
C LEU A 566 26.41 35.22 -73.20
N THR A 567 25.83 35.13 -71.97
CA THR A 567 24.73 35.77 -71.14
C THR A 567 24.88 35.34 -69.62
N ARG A 568 24.10 35.59 -68.51
CA ARG A 568 22.92 36.39 -68.02
C ARG A 568 22.78 36.36 -66.44
N ASN A 569 22.12 37.37 -65.81
CA ASN A 569 21.23 37.48 -64.58
C ASN A 569 21.22 36.50 -63.36
N TYR A 570 20.59 36.75 -62.16
CA TYR A 570 20.29 37.91 -61.24
C TYR A 570 19.25 37.51 -60.12
N HIS A 571 19.36 37.91 -58.83
CA HIS A 571 18.20 38.20 -57.92
C HIS A 571 18.54 38.90 -56.56
N ASN A 572 17.51 39.29 -55.76
CA ASN A 572 17.59 40.16 -54.56
C ASN A 572 16.54 39.86 -53.43
N SER A 573 16.87 40.29 -52.19
CA SER A 573 16.12 40.81 -50.98
C SER A 573 14.56 40.76 -50.79
N LEU A 574 13.89 40.93 -49.62
CA LEU A 574 14.12 40.84 -48.12
C LEU A 574 12.83 41.36 -47.33
N ARG A 575 12.67 41.15 -45.98
CA ARG A 575 11.79 41.81 -44.92
C ARG A 575 10.82 40.85 -44.13
N LYS A 576 10.10 41.27 -43.04
CA LYS A 576 10.51 41.56 -41.62
C LYS A 576 9.28 41.56 -40.63
N ASP A 577 9.52 41.17 -39.37
CA ASP A 577 8.75 41.04 -38.08
C ASP A 577 7.59 42.01 -37.68
N GLU A 578 6.61 41.53 -36.87
CA GLU A 578 5.52 42.31 -36.20
C GLU A 578 4.94 41.72 -34.85
N ASP A 579 5.52 40.70 -34.19
CA ASP A 579 4.84 39.94 -33.09
C ASP A 579 5.17 40.32 -31.61
N ASP A 580 6.16 41.17 -31.35
CA ASP A 580 6.94 41.13 -30.09
C ASP A 580 6.29 41.78 -28.84
N ILE A 581 5.08 42.37 -28.96
CA ILE A 581 4.43 43.10 -27.86
C ILE A 581 3.65 42.16 -26.92
N ASN A 582 3.06 41.08 -27.43
CA ASN A 582 2.04 40.32 -26.72
C ASN A 582 2.62 39.39 -25.63
N PHE A 583 3.78 38.77 -25.90
CA PHE A 583 4.44 37.84 -24.97
C PHE A 583 4.88 38.48 -23.64
N LYS A 584 5.17 39.79 -23.65
CA LYS A 584 5.71 40.50 -22.47
C LYS A 584 4.67 40.66 -21.36
N TYR A 585 3.41 40.89 -21.72
CA TYR A 585 2.28 40.89 -20.78
C TYR A 585 1.88 39.47 -20.37
N LEU A 586 1.81 38.54 -21.33
CA LEU A 586 1.47 37.14 -21.08
C LEU A 586 2.35 36.51 -19.98
N LYS A 587 3.68 36.72 -20.06
CA LYS A 587 4.63 36.24 -19.04
C LYS A 587 4.29 36.74 -17.64
N HIS A 588 3.87 38.00 -17.49
CA HIS A 588 3.54 38.58 -16.20
C HIS A 588 2.22 38.03 -15.63
N VAL A 589 1.19 37.84 -16.48
CA VAL A 589 -0.11 37.27 -16.06
C VAL A 589 0.04 35.80 -15.63
N VAL A 590 0.79 34.99 -16.39
CA VAL A 590 1.05 33.59 -16.06
C VAL A 590 1.85 33.46 -14.75
N ILE A 591 2.90 34.27 -14.56
CA ILE A 591 3.66 34.28 -13.30
C ILE A 591 2.73 34.67 -12.14
N LYS A 592 1.92 35.72 -12.29
CA LYS A 592 0.99 36.14 -11.23
C LYS A 592 -0.01 35.05 -10.86
N PHE A 593 -0.63 34.39 -11.83
CA PHE A 593 -1.55 33.27 -11.58
C PHE A 593 -0.91 32.10 -10.82
N LEU A 594 0.36 31.79 -11.09
CA LEU A 594 1.12 30.75 -10.38
C LEU A 594 1.58 31.15 -8.97
N THR A 595 1.50 32.44 -8.60
CA THR A 595 1.99 32.96 -7.31
C THR A 595 0.94 33.71 -6.47
N SER A 596 -0.26 33.93 -7.00
CA SER A 596 -1.38 34.58 -6.32
C SER A 596 -2.08 33.63 -5.33
N ARG A 597 -2.83 34.21 -4.38
CA ARG A 597 -3.66 33.45 -3.44
C ARG A 597 -4.90 32.85 -4.13
N GLU A 598 -5.51 31.87 -3.48
CA GLU A 598 -6.51 30.95 -4.02
C GLU A 598 -7.69 31.69 -4.70
N TYR A 599 -8.25 32.71 -4.04
CA TYR A 599 -9.37 33.50 -4.58
C TYR A 599 -8.97 34.38 -5.78
N GLU A 600 -7.72 34.86 -5.83
CA GLU A 600 -7.21 35.69 -6.94
C GLU A 600 -6.95 34.85 -8.18
N ALA A 601 -6.44 33.62 -8.00
CA ALA A 601 -6.18 32.69 -9.08
C ALA A 601 -7.47 32.40 -9.89
N ILE A 602 -8.60 32.17 -9.22
CA ILE A 602 -9.92 31.95 -9.86
C ILE A 602 -10.28 33.12 -10.80
N HIS A 603 -10.12 34.36 -10.35
CA HIS A 603 -10.44 35.53 -11.17
C HIS A 603 -9.46 35.75 -12.34
N LEU A 604 -8.22 35.26 -12.23
CA LEU A 604 -7.20 35.36 -13.28
C LEU A 604 -7.37 34.31 -14.40
N ILE A 605 -8.08 33.19 -14.17
CA ILE A 605 -8.34 32.16 -15.19
C ILE A 605 -8.88 32.77 -16.49
N ARG A 606 -9.92 33.60 -16.39
CA ARG A 606 -10.60 34.17 -17.57
C ARG A 606 -9.73 35.19 -18.32
N ALA A 607 -8.81 35.86 -17.63
CA ALA A 607 -7.81 36.74 -18.27
C ALA A 607 -6.79 35.91 -19.06
N ILE A 608 -6.33 34.79 -18.50
CA ILE A 608 -5.42 33.86 -19.18
C ILE A 608 -6.10 33.20 -20.38
N ALA A 609 -7.33 32.71 -20.24
CA ALA A 609 -8.09 32.11 -21.33
C ALA A 609 -8.27 33.08 -22.51
N THR A 610 -8.54 34.36 -22.22
CA THR A 610 -8.66 35.40 -23.26
C THR A 610 -7.32 35.71 -23.94
N LEU A 611 -6.22 35.80 -23.18
CA LEU A 611 -4.88 36.11 -23.71
C LEU A 611 -4.25 34.96 -24.50
N LEU A 612 -4.48 33.71 -24.09
CA LEU A 612 -3.97 32.50 -24.75
C LEU A 612 -4.96 31.89 -25.76
N LYS A 613 -6.14 32.48 -25.94
CA LYS A 613 -7.22 31.98 -26.80
C LYS A 613 -7.61 30.51 -26.50
N PHE A 614 -7.68 30.16 -25.22
CA PHE A 614 -8.13 28.83 -24.80
C PHE A 614 -9.56 28.56 -25.24
N SER A 615 -9.85 27.30 -25.57
CA SER A 615 -11.22 26.84 -25.75
C SER A 615 -11.98 26.84 -24.40
N PRO A 616 -13.32 26.91 -24.40
CA PRO A 616 -14.12 26.79 -23.18
C PRO A 616 -13.88 25.48 -22.41
N GLU A 617 -13.43 24.43 -23.11
CA GLU A 617 -13.08 23.13 -22.53
C GLU A 617 -11.76 23.19 -21.73
N GLU A 618 -10.78 23.96 -22.21
CA GLU A 618 -9.48 24.16 -21.56
C GLU A 618 -9.58 25.13 -20.38
N GLU A 619 -10.34 26.22 -20.53
CA GLU A 619 -10.65 27.15 -19.42
C GLU A 619 -11.33 26.38 -18.27
N LYS A 620 -12.35 25.57 -18.59
CA LYS A 620 -13.03 24.74 -17.60
C LYS A 620 -12.11 23.69 -16.97
N LEU A 621 -11.27 23.01 -17.74
CA LEU A 621 -10.37 21.98 -17.20
C LEU A 621 -9.35 22.56 -16.20
N ILE A 622 -8.90 23.80 -16.40
CA ILE A 622 -8.08 24.53 -15.43
C ILE A 622 -8.89 24.89 -14.18
N GLN A 623 -10.13 25.36 -14.34
CA GLN A 623 -11.03 25.67 -13.22
C GLN A 623 -11.35 24.43 -12.36
N ASP A 624 -11.75 23.32 -12.99
CA ASP A 624 -12.03 22.04 -12.33
C ASP A 624 -10.77 21.50 -11.60
N THR A 625 -9.57 21.71 -12.16
CA THR A 625 -8.29 21.31 -11.55
C THR A 625 -7.92 22.19 -10.35
N LEU A 626 -8.27 23.48 -10.37
CA LEU A 626 -8.06 24.38 -9.25
C LEU A 626 -9.06 24.10 -8.12
N GLU A 627 -10.34 23.89 -8.44
CA GLU A 627 -11.37 23.53 -7.45
C GLU A 627 -11.07 22.17 -6.79
N TRP A 628 -10.59 21.19 -7.57
CA TRP A 628 -10.13 19.90 -7.03
C TRP A 628 -9.05 20.09 -5.96
N LYS A 629 -8.08 20.97 -6.18
CA LYS A 629 -7.04 21.31 -5.17
C LYS A 629 -7.58 22.04 -3.94
N MET A 630 -8.73 22.72 -4.02
CA MET A 630 -9.36 23.37 -2.88
C MET A 630 -10.29 22.45 -2.06
N SER A 631 -10.57 21.23 -2.54
CA SER A 631 -11.54 20.33 -1.90
C SER A 631 -10.87 19.41 -0.88
N TRP A 632 -11.07 19.69 0.43
CA TRP A 632 -10.58 18.84 1.53
C TRP A 632 -11.19 17.43 1.50
N PHE A 633 -12.46 17.33 1.09
CA PHE A 633 -13.09 16.04 0.80
C PHE A 633 -12.68 15.59 -0.60
N GLY A 634 -11.98 14.46 -0.69
CA GLY A 634 -11.32 13.99 -1.90
C GLY A 634 -12.25 13.67 -3.08
N LYS A 635 -12.68 14.70 -3.81
CA LYS A 635 -13.19 14.57 -5.18
C LYS A 635 -12.13 13.86 -6.04
N SER A 636 -12.56 13.11 -7.03
CA SER A 636 -11.65 12.52 -8.02
C SER A 636 -10.91 13.61 -8.79
N ARG A 637 -9.61 13.37 -9.05
CA ARG A 637 -8.78 14.23 -9.90
C ARG A 637 -9.41 14.35 -11.30
N PRO A 638 -9.49 15.56 -11.90
CA PRO A 638 -10.06 15.73 -13.24
C PRO A 638 -9.43 14.79 -14.27
N SER A 639 -10.28 14.17 -15.09
CA SER A 639 -9.91 13.06 -15.98
C SER A 639 -9.20 13.53 -17.25
N ILE A 640 -7.95 13.98 -17.10
CA ILE A 640 -7.01 14.07 -18.22
C ILE A 640 -6.68 12.63 -18.66
N GLY A 641 -7.09 12.25 -19.87
CA GLY A 641 -7.00 10.88 -20.35
C GLY A 641 -5.57 10.33 -20.43
N ASN A 642 -5.38 9.07 -20.05
CA ASN A 642 -4.08 8.41 -20.07
C ASN A 642 -3.74 7.84 -21.45
N GLY A 643 -2.49 7.99 -21.90
CA GLY A 643 -1.96 7.40 -23.13
C GLY A 643 -2.08 8.29 -24.37
N GLN A 644 -1.97 7.69 -25.56
CA GLN A 644 -1.92 8.39 -26.86
C GLN A 644 -3.20 9.13 -27.28
N LEU A 645 -4.24 9.13 -26.43
CA LEU A 645 -5.48 9.89 -26.61
C LEU A 645 -5.62 11.07 -25.61
N ALA A 646 -4.57 11.38 -24.84
CA ALA A 646 -4.48 12.67 -24.16
C ALA A 646 -4.55 13.81 -25.19
N LYS A 647 -5.31 14.87 -24.90
CA LYS A 647 -5.26 16.13 -25.67
C LYS A 647 -3.90 16.82 -25.43
N ALA A 648 -2.86 16.35 -26.09
CA ALA A 648 -1.58 17.03 -26.17
C ALA A 648 -1.71 18.18 -27.18
N ILE A 649 -1.47 19.42 -26.72
CA ILE A 649 -1.35 20.57 -27.60
C ILE A 649 -0.09 20.34 -28.47
N PRO A 650 -0.19 20.29 -29.81
CA PRO A 650 0.97 20.10 -30.65
C PRO A 650 1.89 21.33 -30.56
N PRO A 651 3.22 21.16 -30.51
CA PRO A 651 4.13 22.30 -30.60
C PRO A 651 3.97 22.96 -31.98
N SER A 652 3.91 24.29 -31.97
CA SER A 652 4.01 25.16 -33.15
C SER A 652 5.39 25.80 -33.19
#